data_AF-A0A5H5ZUT9-F1
#
_entry.id   AF-A0A5H5ZUT9-F1
#
_cell.length_a   1.000
_cell.length_b   1.000
_cell.length_c   1.000
_cell.angle_alpha   90.00
_cell.angle_beta   90.00
_cell.angle_gamma   90.00
#
_symmetry.space_group_name_H-M   'P 1'
#
loop_
_entity.id
_entity.type
_entity.pdbx_description
1 polymer ?
#
loop_
_entity_poly.entity_id
_entity_poly.type
_entity_poly.pdbx_seq_one_letter_code
_entity_poly.pdbx_strand_id
1 'polypeptide(L)'
;MAVKISGVLKDGTGKPVQNCTIQLKAKRNSTTVVVNTLASENPDEAGRYSMDVEYGQYSVILMVEGFPPSHAGTITVYEDSKPGTLNDFLGAMTEDDARPEALRRFELMVEEVARNASVVAQNTAAAKKSASDASTSASEAATHATDAAGSARAASTSAEQAASSAQSASSSAGTASTKATEASKSAAAAESSKSAAATSAGAAKTSETNAAASQQSAATSASTATTKASEAATSARDAAASKEAAKSSETNASTSASSAASSATAAGNSAKAAKTSETNAKSSETAAEQSASAAAGSETVAASSAREASIKAEEAAASATAAGKSAESAASSASTATTKAGEATEQATAAARSASAAKTSETNAKASETSAESSKTAAASSASSAASSASSASDSKDEATRQASAAAESASTASTKATETAGSATEAAQSKNAAESAATRAETAAKRAEDIASAVALEDASTTKKGIVQLSSETSSESETLAATPKAVKSAYDNAETRLRKNQNGADIPDKDTFVKNIGAAKAASGNISIGGDSNNWTTAQFIEWLESKGAFNHSYWMCKGSWAYAANKIITDTGCGNIQLSGAVVEVMGVREAMTIRITTPTTATNGGTVKAQFTYINHGDNYAPGWRRDFNRAGDSMSGQLTLADMSQPLRTPGGGIFANDGNLYINKPGFAGWIDALFLKLTGGTITGALTVNGGIKGNASTATKLQTARNINGVKFDGSGDININTLVSRGRVTALSGSTQGTAGIQMYEAYNNGYPTAYGNVLHMRGANAAGEGELLIGWSGTSGAHAPAFIRSRRDTTDANWSPWAQLYTTAHPPAEFYPVGAPIPWPSDTVPSGYALMQGQTFDKSAYPKLATAYPSGVIPDLRGWTIKGKPASGRAVLSQEQDGIKSHAHSASASSTDLGTKTTSSFDYGTKTTNNTGAHTHSVSGTAASAGAHTHTVACYPSGNTEQGDKALKGASRAGSSTGTSSAGAHTHPVSGTAASAGAHAHTVGIGAHTHSVAIGSHGHTITVNAAGNAENTVKNIAFNYIVRLA
;
A
#
# COMPACT_ATOMS: atom_id res chain seq x y z
N MET A 1 -15.15 -113.24 -84.23
CA MET A 1 -15.32 -114.70 -84.37
C MET A 1 -15.39 -115.24 -82.96
N ALA A 2 -16.45 -115.95 -82.61
CA ALA A 2 -16.57 -116.55 -81.29
C ALA A 2 -15.42 -117.54 -81.01
N VAL A 3 -14.89 -117.49 -79.79
CA VAL A 3 -13.84 -118.39 -79.31
C VAL A 3 -14.51 -119.62 -78.72
N LYS A 4 -14.11 -120.80 -79.18
CA LYS A 4 -14.70 -122.05 -78.75
C LYS A 4 -14.17 -122.45 -77.36
N ILE A 5 -15.04 -122.45 -76.36
CA ILE A 5 -14.76 -122.96 -75.01
C ILE A 5 -15.40 -124.35 -74.91
N SER A 6 -14.55 -125.38 -74.88
CA SER A 6 -15.02 -126.77 -74.88
C SER A 6 -14.12 -127.67 -74.05
N GLY A 7 -14.70 -128.70 -73.45
CA GLY A 7 -13.97 -129.62 -72.59
C GLY A 7 -14.88 -130.64 -71.90
N VAL A 8 -14.34 -131.37 -70.93
CA VAL A 8 -15.11 -132.25 -70.04
C VAL A 8 -15.16 -131.59 -68.66
N LEU A 9 -16.34 -131.27 -68.16
CA LEU A 9 -16.51 -130.75 -66.80
C LEU A 9 -16.35 -131.91 -65.81
N LYS A 10 -15.35 -131.81 -64.95
CA LYS A 10 -15.00 -132.85 -63.97
C LYS A 10 -15.11 -132.31 -62.56
N ASP A 11 -15.51 -133.16 -61.62
CA ASP A 11 -15.45 -132.85 -60.19
C ASP A 11 -14.01 -132.92 -59.65
N GLY A 12 -13.82 -132.58 -58.37
CA GLY A 12 -12.53 -132.66 -57.69
C GLY A 12 -11.93 -134.07 -57.59
N THR A 13 -12.65 -135.11 -58.04
CA THR A 13 -12.18 -136.51 -58.12
C THR A 13 -11.91 -136.96 -59.56
N GLY A 14 -12.13 -136.09 -60.54
CA GLY A 14 -11.88 -136.35 -61.96
C GLY A 14 -13.02 -137.06 -62.69
N LYS A 15 -14.18 -137.28 -62.05
CA LYS A 15 -15.37 -137.89 -62.70
C LYS A 15 -16.20 -136.85 -63.45
N PRO A 16 -16.89 -137.21 -64.55
CA PRO A 16 -17.76 -136.29 -65.27
C PRO A 16 -18.91 -135.79 -64.39
N VAL A 17 -19.15 -134.47 -64.40
CA VAL A 17 -20.29 -133.87 -63.69
C VAL A 17 -21.52 -133.91 -64.60
N GLN A 18 -22.47 -134.80 -64.30
CA GLN A 18 -23.75 -134.91 -64.98
C GLN A 18 -24.77 -133.91 -64.41
N ASN A 19 -25.77 -133.51 -65.21
CA ASN A 19 -26.85 -132.58 -64.83
C ASN A 19 -26.37 -131.22 -64.28
N CYS A 20 -25.25 -130.71 -64.81
CA CYS A 20 -24.78 -129.34 -64.56
C CYS A 20 -25.14 -128.43 -65.74
N THR A 21 -25.44 -127.16 -65.48
CA THR A 21 -25.55 -126.12 -66.50
C THR A 21 -24.41 -125.12 -66.29
N ILE A 22 -23.64 -124.86 -67.33
CA ILE A 22 -22.59 -123.84 -67.33
C ILE A 22 -23.22 -122.56 -67.89
N GLN A 23 -23.23 -121.49 -67.08
CA GLN A 23 -23.69 -120.17 -67.47
C GLN A 23 -22.54 -119.16 -67.51
N LEU A 24 -22.47 -118.40 -68.60
CA LEU A 24 -21.58 -117.25 -68.75
C LEU A 24 -22.43 -115.98 -68.78
N LYS A 25 -22.25 -115.11 -67.79
CA LYS A 25 -22.95 -113.83 -67.69
C LYS A 25 -22.03 -112.67 -68.01
N ALA A 26 -22.30 -111.91 -69.07
CA ALA A 26 -21.45 -110.76 -69.45
C ALA A 26 -21.42 -109.69 -68.33
N LYS A 27 -20.22 -109.22 -67.94
CA LYS A 27 -20.03 -108.19 -66.89
C LYS A 27 -19.85 -106.77 -67.44
N ARG A 28 -19.55 -106.62 -68.72
CA ARG A 28 -19.41 -105.33 -69.42
C ARG A 28 -19.96 -105.44 -70.83
N ASN A 29 -20.44 -104.33 -71.38
CA ASN A 29 -20.81 -104.25 -72.81
C ASN A 29 -19.52 -104.38 -73.65
N SER A 30 -19.53 -105.29 -74.62
CA SER A 30 -18.59 -105.36 -75.73
C SER A 30 -19.32 -105.02 -77.04
N THR A 31 -18.58 -104.91 -78.13
CA THR A 31 -19.13 -104.62 -79.47
C THR A 31 -20.04 -105.72 -80.02
N THR A 32 -19.97 -106.95 -79.48
CA THR A 32 -20.83 -108.08 -79.89
C THR A 32 -21.70 -108.64 -78.76
N VAL A 33 -21.47 -108.27 -77.49
CA VAL A 33 -22.22 -108.79 -76.33
C VAL A 33 -22.58 -107.68 -75.33
N VAL A 34 -23.84 -107.62 -74.91
CA VAL A 34 -24.32 -106.64 -73.92
C VAL A 34 -24.21 -107.21 -72.51
N VAL A 35 -23.86 -106.37 -71.53
CA VAL A 35 -23.79 -106.71 -70.10
C VAL A 35 -25.08 -107.37 -69.61
N ASN A 36 -24.95 -108.34 -68.72
CA ASN A 36 -26.01 -109.19 -68.16
C ASN A 36 -26.68 -110.18 -69.12
N THR A 37 -26.25 -110.29 -70.38
CA THR A 37 -26.67 -111.41 -71.25
C THR A 37 -26.06 -112.73 -70.77
N LEU A 38 -26.78 -113.83 -70.99
CA LEU A 38 -26.45 -115.17 -70.51
C LEU A 38 -26.30 -116.13 -71.69
N ALA A 39 -25.16 -116.80 -71.79
CA ALA A 39 -24.99 -118.01 -72.59
C ALA A 39 -25.02 -119.22 -71.65
N SER A 40 -25.71 -120.29 -72.05
CA SER A 40 -25.95 -121.45 -71.18
C SER A 40 -25.80 -122.74 -71.98
N GLU A 41 -25.06 -123.70 -71.44
CA GLU A 41 -24.90 -125.02 -72.06
C GLU A 41 -24.93 -126.11 -71.00
N ASN A 42 -25.57 -127.23 -71.32
CA ASN A 42 -25.61 -128.42 -70.48
C ASN A 42 -24.65 -129.46 -71.05
N PRO A 43 -23.66 -129.93 -70.28
CA PRO A 43 -22.81 -131.03 -70.70
C PRO A 43 -23.62 -132.32 -70.92
N ASP A 44 -23.16 -133.19 -71.83
CA ASP A 44 -23.77 -134.49 -72.11
C ASP A 44 -23.57 -135.52 -70.96
N GLU A 45 -24.09 -136.75 -71.11
CA GLU A 45 -23.95 -137.83 -70.10
C GLU A 45 -22.47 -138.19 -69.79
N ALA A 46 -21.54 -137.82 -70.68
CA ALA A 46 -20.08 -137.97 -70.49
C ALA A 46 -19.41 -136.69 -69.96
N GLY A 47 -20.18 -135.66 -69.60
CA GLY A 47 -19.73 -134.37 -69.06
C GLY A 47 -19.09 -133.44 -70.09
N ARG A 48 -19.26 -133.68 -71.40
CA ARG A 48 -18.67 -132.85 -72.46
C ARG A 48 -19.52 -131.61 -72.73
N TYR A 49 -18.89 -130.44 -72.79
CA TYR A 49 -19.51 -129.16 -73.17
C TYR A 49 -18.71 -128.49 -74.29
N SER A 50 -19.37 -127.66 -75.09
CA SER A 50 -18.80 -126.96 -76.24
C SER A 50 -19.64 -125.75 -76.64
N MET A 51 -19.25 -124.56 -76.17
CA MET A 51 -19.92 -123.30 -76.49
C MET A 51 -18.98 -122.37 -77.28
N ASP A 52 -19.55 -121.66 -78.24
CA ASP A 52 -18.88 -120.58 -78.95
C ASP A 52 -19.15 -119.26 -78.19
N VAL A 53 -18.10 -118.63 -77.65
CA VAL A 53 -18.19 -117.46 -76.75
C VAL A 53 -17.51 -116.24 -77.37
N GLU A 54 -18.26 -115.15 -77.51
CA GLU A 54 -17.74 -113.89 -78.05
C GLU A 54 -16.78 -113.18 -77.07
N TYR A 55 -15.92 -112.29 -77.56
CA TYR A 55 -14.94 -111.58 -76.73
C TYR A 55 -15.63 -110.64 -75.73
N GLY A 56 -15.14 -110.64 -74.51
CA GLY A 56 -15.74 -109.92 -73.39
C GLY A 56 -15.34 -110.50 -72.05
N GLN A 57 -15.81 -109.84 -70.99
CA GLN A 57 -15.60 -110.31 -69.63
C GLN A 57 -16.87 -110.95 -69.10
N TYR A 58 -16.77 -112.18 -68.59
CA TYR A 58 -17.90 -112.99 -68.18
C TYR A 58 -17.75 -113.50 -66.76
N SER A 59 -18.85 -113.49 -66.02
CA SER A 59 -19.01 -114.20 -64.76
C SER A 59 -19.45 -115.63 -65.06
N VAL A 60 -18.63 -116.62 -64.67
CA VAL A 60 -18.92 -118.04 -64.81
C VAL A 60 -19.75 -118.53 -63.63
N ILE A 61 -20.87 -119.18 -63.91
CA ILE A 61 -21.80 -119.72 -62.92
C ILE A 61 -22.08 -121.19 -63.27
N LEU A 62 -21.91 -122.09 -62.31
CA LEU A 62 -22.20 -123.52 -62.45
C LEU A 62 -23.46 -123.86 -61.64
N MET A 63 -24.44 -124.51 -62.28
CA MET A 63 -25.69 -124.90 -61.65
C MET A 63 -25.87 -126.41 -61.76
N VAL A 64 -25.72 -127.15 -60.66
CA VAL A 64 -25.94 -128.60 -60.63
C VAL A 64 -27.33 -128.87 -60.09
N GLU A 65 -28.11 -129.73 -60.75
CA GLU A 65 -29.47 -130.07 -60.31
C GLU A 65 -29.46 -130.58 -58.85
N GLY A 66 -30.23 -129.93 -57.98
CA GLY A 66 -30.25 -130.20 -56.53
C GLY A 66 -29.27 -129.38 -55.67
N PHE A 67 -28.41 -128.54 -56.27
CA PHE A 67 -27.46 -127.66 -55.57
C PHE A 67 -27.62 -126.18 -55.98
N PRO A 68 -27.40 -125.21 -55.08
CA PRO A 68 -27.51 -123.79 -55.41
C PRO A 68 -26.45 -123.36 -56.45
N PRO A 69 -26.77 -122.40 -57.34
CA PRO A 69 -25.82 -121.86 -58.32
C PRO A 69 -24.53 -121.38 -57.65
N SER A 70 -23.39 -121.86 -58.13
CA SER A 70 -22.08 -121.50 -57.61
C SER A 70 -21.33 -120.61 -58.61
N HIS A 71 -20.81 -119.47 -58.14
CA HIS A 71 -19.96 -118.61 -58.96
C HIS A 71 -18.55 -119.21 -59.04
N ALA A 72 -18.17 -119.68 -60.22
CA ALA A 72 -16.88 -120.34 -60.43
C ALA A 72 -15.72 -119.35 -60.65
N GLY A 73 -16.02 -118.10 -61.03
CA GLY A 73 -15.04 -117.02 -61.19
C GLY A 73 -15.37 -116.10 -62.36
N THR A 74 -14.49 -115.14 -62.64
CA THR A 74 -14.61 -114.25 -63.81
C THR A 74 -13.56 -114.66 -64.83
N ILE A 75 -13.97 -114.78 -66.09
CA ILE A 75 -13.07 -114.98 -67.23
C ILE A 75 -13.07 -113.74 -68.12
N THR A 76 -11.96 -113.48 -68.78
CA THR A 76 -11.86 -112.48 -69.85
C THR A 76 -11.44 -113.18 -71.12
N VAL A 77 -12.28 -113.11 -72.15
CA VAL A 77 -12.01 -113.64 -73.49
C VAL A 77 -11.59 -112.45 -74.36
N TYR A 78 -10.33 -112.45 -74.78
CA TYR A 78 -9.77 -111.46 -75.71
C TYR A 78 -9.99 -111.88 -77.16
N GLU A 79 -9.89 -110.94 -78.10
CA GLU A 79 -10.11 -111.18 -79.53
C GLU A 79 -9.15 -112.23 -80.14
N ASP A 80 -7.95 -112.37 -79.58
CA ASP A 80 -6.92 -113.32 -79.96
C ASP A 80 -6.85 -114.58 -79.07
N SER A 81 -7.82 -114.76 -78.17
CA SER A 81 -7.86 -115.92 -77.27
C SER A 81 -7.98 -117.23 -78.03
N LYS A 82 -7.10 -118.19 -77.75
CA LYS A 82 -7.11 -119.52 -78.38
C LYS A 82 -8.24 -120.38 -77.79
N PRO A 83 -8.85 -121.29 -78.57
CA PRO A 83 -9.79 -122.29 -78.05
C PRO A 83 -9.17 -123.10 -76.90
N GLY A 84 -9.94 -123.33 -75.84
CA GLY A 84 -9.44 -123.97 -74.61
C GLY A 84 -10.57 -124.43 -73.70
N THR A 85 -10.20 -124.99 -72.54
CA THR A 85 -11.18 -125.40 -71.52
C THR A 85 -11.58 -124.21 -70.64
N LEU A 86 -12.74 -124.27 -69.99
CA LEU A 86 -13.20 -123.22 -69.08
C LEU A 86 -12.19 -122.92 -67.94
N ASN A 87 -11.46 -123.94 -67.48
CA ASN A 87 -10.42 -123.78 -66.46
C ASN A 87 -9.21 -122.99 -66.96
N ASP A 88 -8.86 -123.10 -68.25
CA ASP A 88 -7.74 -122.35 -68.83
C ASP A 88 -8.00 -120.83 -68.78
N PHE A 89 -9.27 -120.43 -68.96
CA PHE A 89 -9.69 -119.04 -68.88
C PHE A 89 -9.88 -118.53 -67.45
N LEU A 90 -10.23 -119.40 -66.49
CA LEU A 90 -10.36 -119.05 -65.06
C LEU A 90 -9.00 -118.85 -64.36
N GLY A 91 -7.90 -119.33 -64.96
CA GLY A 91 -6.55 -119.24 -64.40
C GLY A 91 -5.67 -118.08 -64.90
N ALA A 92 -6.18 -117.20 -65.77
CA ALA A 92 -5.39 -116.11 -66.36
C ALA A 92 -5.38 -114.83 -65.48
N MET A 93 -4.22 -114.16 -65.35
CA MET A 93 -4.02 -112.93 -64.54
C MET A 93 -4.90 -111.74 -65.02
N THR A 94 -5.29 -110.83 -64.11
CA THR A 94 -6.16 -109.66 -64.39
C THR A 94 -5.50 -108.29 -64.13
N GLU A 95 -6.03 -107.21 -64.73
CA GLU A 95 -5.45 -105.84 -64.71
C GLU A 95 -5.28 -105.18 -63.32
N ASP A 96 -5.97 -105.64 -62.27
CA ASP A 96 -5.83 -105.08 -60.92
C ASP A 96 -4.52 -105.50 -60.21
N ASP A 97 -3.85 -106.56 -60.69
CA ASP A 97 -2.60 -107.07 -60.11
C ASP A 97 -1.34 -106.28 -60.54
N ALA A 98 -1.48 -105.23 -61.38
CA ALA A 98 -0.37 -104.48 -61.96
C ALA A 98 -0.11 -103.07 -61.37
N ARG A 99 -0.75 -102.69 -60.25
CA ARG A 99 -0.57 -101.35 -59.62
C ARG A 99 0.44 -101.38 -58.44
N PRO A 100 1.56 -100.63 -58.47
CA PRO A 100 2.54 -100.66 -57.38
C PRO A 100 2.08 -99.94 -56.10
N GLU A 101 2.11 -100.64 -54.95
CA GLU A 101 1.84 -100.14 -53.59
C GLU A 101 2.68 -98.89 -53.20
N ALA A 102 3.79 -98.63 -53.90
CA ALA A 102 4.63 -97.45 -53.71
C ALA A 102 3.91 -96.12 -54.06
N LEU A 103 3.04 -96.10 -55.08
CA LEU A 103 2.35 -94.86 -55.48
C LEU A 103 1.27 -94.46 -54.47
N ARG A 104 0.56 -95.45 -53.91
CA ARG A 104 -0.48 -95.23 -52.90
C ARG A 104 0.09 -94.67 -51.59
N ARG A 105 1.31 -95.07 -51.23
CA ARG A 105 2.04 -94.51 -50.08
C ARG A 105 2.58 -93.11 -50.32
N PHE A 106 2.85 -92.73 -51.57
CA PHE A 106 3.33 -91.40 -51.93
C PHE A 106 2.23 -90.34 -51.82
N GLU A 107 1.01 -90.65 -52.26
CA GLU A 107 -0.13 -89.72 -52.17
C GLU A 107 -0.53 -89.43 -50.71
N LEU A 108 -0.59 -90.44 -49.86
CA LEU A 108 -0.84 -90.27 -48.43
C LEU A 108 0.25 -89.44 -47.74
N MET A 109 1.51 -89.55 -48.19
CA MET A 109 2.63 -88.78 -47.65
C MET A 109 2.58 -87.31 -48.07
N VAL A 110 2.10 -86.99 -49.28
CA VAL A 110 1.88 -85.61 -49.73
C VAL A 110 0.75 -84.94 -48.94
N GLU A 111 -0.33 -85.66 -48.67
CA GLU A 111 -1.46 -85.16 -47.89
C GLU A 111 -1.10 -84.96 -46.40
N GLU A 112 -0.23 -85.83 -45.85
CA GLU A 112 0.37 -85.69 -44.51
C GLU A 112 1.30 -84.47 -44.42
N VAL A 113 2.12 -84.23 -45.45
CA VAL A 113 3.01 -83.06 -45.54
C VAL A 113 2.20 -81.77 -45.65
N ALA A 114 1.11 -81.74 -46.41
CA ALA A 114 0.23 -80.58 -46.50
C ALA A 114 -0.46 -80.26 -45.16
N ARG A 115 -0.91 -81.28 -44.43
CA ARG A 115 -1.51 -81.11 -43.09
C ARG A 115 -0.49 -80.63 -42.06
N ASN A 116 0.71 -81.20 -42.07
CA ASN A 116 1.80 -80.77 -41.19
C ASN A 116 2.29 -79.35 -41.52
N ALA A 117 2.35 -78.97 -42.79
CA ALA A 117 2.65 -77.60 -43.20
C ALA A 117 1.59 -76.60 -42.70
N SER A 118 0.31 -76.97 -42.73
CA SER A 118 -0.78 -76.15 -42.19
C SER A 118 -0.68 -75.97 -40.66
N VAL A 119 -0.39 -77.04 -39.92
CA VAL A 119 -0.17 -76.97 -38.46
C VAL A 119 1.07 -76.14 -38.11
N VAL A 120 2.16 -76.28 -38.87
CA VAL A 120 3.37 -75.45 -38.71
C VAL A 120 3.08 -73.98 -39.02
N ALA A 121 2.28 -73.67 -40.04
CA ALA A 121 1.86 -72.29 -40.34
C ALA A 121 0.99 -71.69 -39.22
N GLN A 122 0.04 -72.44 -38.68
CA GLN A 122 -0.78 -72.01 -37.54
C GLN A 122 0.05 -71.78 -36.27
N ASN A 123 0.97 -72.70 -35.94
CA ASN A 123 1.86 -72.56 -34.79
C ASN A 123 2.85 -71.39 -34.96
N THR A 124 3.32 -71.14 -36.19
CA THR A 124 4.17 -69.97 -36.52
C THR A 124 3.38 -68.68 -36.37
N ALA A 125 2.13 -68.63 -36.83
CA ALA A 125 1.26 -67.47 -36.65
C ALA A 125 0.96 -67.19 -35.17
N ALA A 126 0.68 -68.24 -34.38
CA ALA A 126 0.49 -68.13 -32.94
C ALA A 126 1.76 -67.66 -32.21
N ALA A 127 2.94 -68.14 -32.61
CA ALA A 127 4.23 -67.70 -32.07
C ALA A 127 4.54 -66.24 -32.44
N LYS A 128 4.31 -65.82 -33.70
CA LYS A 128 4.45 -64.43 -34.15
C LYS A 128 3.49 -63.49 -33.42
N LYS A 129 2.25 -63.92 -33.22
CA LYS A 129 1.27 -63.16 -32.42
C LYS A 129 1.72 -63.02 -30.96
N SER A 130 2.15 -64.10 -30.34
CA SER A 130 2.69 -64.07 -28.97
C SER A 130 3.93 -63.17 -28.83
N ALA A 131 4.81 -63.16 -29.84
CA ALA A 131 5.95 -62.25 -29.90
C ALA A 131 5.52 -60.78 -30.07
N SER A 132 4.46 -60.53 -30.85
CA SER A 132 3.89 -59.19 -31.04
C SER A 132 3.19 -58.67 -29.78
N ASP A 133 2.43 -59.52 -29.09
CA ASP A 133 1.78 -59.21 -27.81
C ASP A 133 2.83 -58.93 -26.71
N ALA A 134 3.92 -59.72 -26.68
CA ALA A 134 5.06 -59.47 -25.80
C ALA A 134 5.80 -58.17 -26.13
N SER A 135 5.96 -57.84 -27.42
CA SER A 135 6.55 -56.55 -27.85
C SER A 135 5.68 -55.36 -27.49
N THR A 136 4.35 -55.52 -27.55
CA THR A 136 3.39 -54.50 -27.13
C THR A 136 3.48 -54.28 -25.62
N SER A 137 3.44 -55.37 -24.84
CA SER A 137 3.58 -55.33 -23.39
C SER A 137 4.92 -54.72 -22.94
N ALA A 138 6.02 -55.01 -23.64
CA ALA A 138 7.32 -54.41 -23.37
C ALA A 138 7.35 -52.90 -23.69
N SER A 139 6.64 -52.47 -24.73
CA SER A 139 6.52 -51.06 -25.11
C SER A 139 5.67 -50.29 -24.08
N GLU A 140 4.56 -50.87 -23.64
CA GLU A 140 3.71 -50.31 -22.58
C GLU A 140 4.45 -50.21 -21.25
N ALA A 141 5.21 -51.24 -20.86
CA ALA A 141 6.06 -51.19 -19.66
C ALA A 141 7.16 -50.12 -19.74
N ALA A 142 7.77 -49.92 -20.92
CA ALA A 142 8.76 -48.87 -21.14
C ALA A 142 8.14 -47.46 -21.07
N THR A 143 6.92 -47.29 -21.59
CA THR A 143 6.14 -46.06 -21.45
C THR A 143 5.81 -45.78 -19.98
N HIS A 144 5.29 -46.76 -19.24
CA HIS A 144 5.01 -46.60 -17.82
C HIS A 144 6.26 -46.30 -16.98
N ALA A 145 7.41 -46.88 -17.30
CA ALA A 145 8.68 -46.54 -16.67
C ALA A 145 9.09 -45.09 -16.97
N THR A 146 8.84 -44.61 -18.18
CA THR A 146 9.09 -43.21 -18.58
C THR A 146 8.15 -42.25 -17.86
N ASP A 147 6.87 -42.59 -17.73
CA ASP A 147 5.87 -41.79 -17.00
C ASP A 147 6.18 -41.74 -15.49
N ALA A 148 6.62 -42.86 -14.91
CA ALA A 148 7.07 -42.91 -13.52
C ALA A 148 8.32 -42.07 -13.30
N ALA A 149 9.29 -42.10 -14.23
CA ALA A 149 10.47 -41.23 -14.18
C ALA A 149 10.12 -39.74 -14.36
N GLY A 150 9.13 -39.43 -15.21
CA GLY A 150 8.58 -38.08 -15.36
C GLY A 150 7.91 -37.59 -14.07
N SER A 151 7.13 -38.46 -13.43
CA SER A 151 6.47 -38.17 -12.14
C SER A 151 7.48 -37.96 -11.01
N ALA A 152 8.57 -38.74 -10.97
CA ALA A 152 9.65 -38.57 -10.01
C ALA A 152 10.39 -37.22 -10.20
N ARG A 153 10.64 -36.81 -11.46
CA ARG A 153 11.21 -35.48 -11.76
C ARG A 153 10.28 -34.36 -11.32
N ALA A 154 8.98 -34.46 -11.61
CA ALA A 154 7.99 -33.47 -11.20
C ALA A 154 7.89 -33.35 -9.66
N ALA A 155 7.96 -34.47 -8.94
CA ALA A 155 8.01 -34.48 -7.48
C ALA A 155 9.30 -33.82 -6.94
N SER A 156 10.45 -34.08 -7.56
CA SER A 156 11.73 -33.44 -7.19
C SER A 156 11.70 -31.93 -7.42
N THR A 157 11.16 -31.46 -8.55
CA THR A 157 10.96 -30.02 -8.82
C THR A 157 10.00 -29.40 -7.80
N SER A 158 8.95 -30.12 -7.40
CA SER A 158 8.00 -29.64 -6.38
C SER A 158 8.68 -29.52 -5.00
N ALA A 159 9.57 -30.45 -4.65
CA ALA A 159 10.37 -30.38 -3.42
C ALA A 159 11.33 -29.17 -3.42
N GLU A 160 11.96 -28.87 -4.55
CA GLU A 160 12.83 -27.69 -4.71
C GLU A 160 12.06 -26.37 -4.59
N GLN A 161 10.84 -26.30 -5.13
CA GLN A 161 9.98 -25.13 -4.96
C GLN A 161 9.49 -24.95 -3.52
N ALA A 162 9.17 -26.05 -2.83
CA ALA A 162 8.84 -26.02 -1.41
C ALA A 162 10.02 -25.55 -0.55
N ALA A 163 11.24 -26.00 -0.84
CA ALA A 163 12.46 -25.54 -0.16
C ALA A 163 12.72 -24.04 -0.40
N SER A 164 12.53 -23.55 -1.62
CA SER A 164 12.66 -22.12 -1.96
C SER A 164 11.61 -21.26 -1.23
N SER A 165 10.39 -21.80 -1.07
CA SER A 165 9.32 -21.15 -0.31
C SER A 165 9.63 -21.10 1.19
N ALA A 166 10.23 -22.15 1.75
CA ALA A 166 10.71 -22.17 3.14
C ALA A 166 11.84 -21.15 3.39
N GLN A 167 12.76 -20.99 2.42
CA GLN A 167 13.83 -19.98 2.49
C GLN A 167 13.27 -18.54 2.49
N SER A 168 12.24 -18.30 1.67
CA SER A 168 11.53 -17.03 1.60
C SER A 168 10.79 -16.73 2.91
N ALA A 169 10.08 -17.72 3.47
CA ALA A 169 9.42 -17.60 4.76
C ALA A 169 10.41 -17.32 5.91
N SER A 170 11.58 -17.96 5.92
CA SER A 170 12.64 -17.69 6.90
C SER A 170 13.18 -16.26 6.79
N SER A 171 13.31 -15.73 5.57
CA SER A 171 13.74 -14.35 5.35
C SER A 171 12.68 -13.35 5.85
N SER A 172 11.40 -13.61 5.55
CA SER A 172 10.27 -12.81 6.04
C SER A 172 10.16 -12.81 7.57
N ALA A 173 10.39 -13.95 8.23
CA ALA A 173 10.43 -14.05 9.69
C ALA A 173 11.58 -13.20 10.29
N GLY A 174 12.76 -13.21 9.66
CA GLY A 174 13.89 -12.37 10.06
C GLY A 174 13.59 -10.86 9.91
N THR A 175 12.94 -10.47 8.81
CA THR A 175 12.48 -9.08 8.61
C THR A 175 11.43 -8.68 9.66
N ALA A 176 10.45 -9.52 9.96
CA ALA A 176 9.43 -9.25 10.98
C ALA A 176 10.04 -9.07 12.37
N SER A 177 11.00 -9.91 12.77
CA SER A 177 11.73 -9.79 14.04
C SER A 177 12.53 -8.48 14.13
N THR A 178 13.18 -8.08 13.03
CA THR A 178 13.88 -6.80 12.95
C THR A 178 12.91 -5.62 13.13
N LYS A 179 11.74 -5.67 12.48
CA LYS A 179 10.71 -4.63 12.61
C LYS A 179 10.10 -4.57 14.01
N ALA A 180 9.92 -5.69 14.70
CA ALA A 180 9.49 -5.72 16.09
C ALA A 180 10.52 -5.05 17.02
N THR A 181 11.81 -5.25 16.75
CA THR A 181 12.90 -4.60 17.49
C THR A 181 12.95 -3.10 17.23
N GLU A 182 12.78 -2.66 15.98
CA GLU A 182 12.69 -1.23 15.63
C GLU A 182 11.49 -0.55 16.30
N ALA A 183 10.31 -1.19 16.29
CA ALA A 183 9.12 -0.69 16.97
C ALA A 183 9.33 -0.53 18.48
N SER A 184 10.06 -1.46 19.10
CA SER A 184 10.42 -1.38 20.53
C SER A 184 11.35 -0.20 20.82
N LYS A 185 12.31 0.09 19.93
CA LYS A 185 13.17 1.29 20.03
C LYS A 185 12.37 2.59 19.87
N SER A 186 11.41 2.62 18.94
CA SER A 186 10.51 3.77 18.76
C SER A 186 9.62 4.00 19.99
N ALA A 187 9.15 2.94 20.65
CA ALA A 187 8.39 3.06 21.90
C ALA A 187 9.24 3.66 23.03
N ALA A 188 10.51 3.24 23.16
CA ALA A 188 11.45 3.80 24.13
C ALA A 188 11.78 5.29 23.86
N ALA A 189 11.90 5.66 22.58
CA ALA A 189 12.07 7.07 22.18
C ALA A 189 10.84 7.92 22.54
N ALA A 190 9.62 7.39 22.35
CA ALA A 190 8.39 8.07 22.74
C ALA A 190 8.28 8.29 24.26
N GLU A 191 8.72 7.33 25.08
CA GLU A 191 8.79 7.48 26.55
C GLU A 191 9.80 8.57 26.96
N SER A 192 10.94 8.65 26.26
CA SER A 192 11.92 9.71 26.47
C SER A 192 11.35 11.08 26.09
N SER A 193 10.62 11.18 24.98
CA SER A 193 9.93 12.40 24.56
C SER A 193 8.83 12.83 25.55
N LYS A 194 8.07 11.89 26.12
CA LYS A 194 7.10 12.15 27.18
C LYS A 194 7.77 12.76 28.42
N SER A 195 8.89 12.19 28.84
CA SER A 195 9.68 12.68 29.98
C SER A 195 10.23 14.10 29.74
N ALA A 196 10.70 14.38 28.53
CA ALA A 196 11.16 15.72 28.12
C ALA A 196 10.00 16.75 28.07
N ALA A 197 8.82 16.34 27.61
CA ALA A 197 7.62 17.17 27.62
C ALA A 197 7.15 17.49 29.05
N ALA A 198 7.16 16.51 29.96
CA ALA A 198 6.84 16.72 31.38
C ALA A 198 7.83 17.68 32.06
N THR A 199 9.12 17.56 31.75
CA THR A 199 10.15 18.50 32.22
C THR A 199 9.90 19.92 31.70
N SER A 200 9.53 20.05 30.42
CA SER A 200 9.20 21.35 29.79
C SER A 200 7.94 21.98 30.39
N ALA A 201 6.92 21.17 30.73
CA ALA A 201 5.73 21.62 31.42
C ALA A 201 6.06 22.14 32.84
N GLY A 202 6.95 21.46 33.56
CA GLY A 202 7.48 21.92 34.84
C GLY A 202 8.20 23.27 34.73
N ALA A 203 9.08 23.44 33.72
CA ALA A 203 9.78 24.70 33.48
C ALA A 203 8.83 25.87 33.11
N ALA A 204 7.76 25.58 32.35
CA ALA A 204 6.73 26.56 32.03
C ALA A 204 5.94 26.99 33.29
N LYS A 205 5.65 26.05 34.20
CA LYS A 205 5.00 26.33 35.49
C LYS A 205 5.84 27.23 36.40
N THR A 206 7.14 26.97 36.44
CA THR A 206 8.10 27.82 37.14
C THR A 206 8.16 29.22 36.51
N SER A 207 8.14 29.31 35.19
CA SER A 207 8.09 30.61 34.48
C SER A 207 6.80 31.39 34.76
N GLU A 208 5.64 30.72 34.83
CA GLU A 208 4.37 31.33 35.25
C GLU A 208 4.47 31.92 36.66
N THR A 209 5.06 31.16 37.59
CA THR A 209 5.26 31.59 38.99
C THR A 209 6.20 32.81 39.08
N ASN A 210 7.30 32.78 38.33
CA ASN A 210 8.26 33.90 38.28
C ASN A 210 7.65 35.16 37.65
N ALA A 211 6.79 35.01 36.64
CA ALA A 211 6.06 36.13 36.05
C ALA A 211 5.04 36.73 37.05
N ALA A 212 4.33 35.90 37.82
CA ALA A 212 3.42 36.36 38.87
C ALA A 212 4.16 37.12 40.00
N ALA A 213 5.32 36.61 40.43
CA ALA A 213 6.18 37.30 41.39
C ALA A 213 6.70 38.65 40.85
N SER A 214 7.02 38.72 39.55
CA SER A 214 7.44 39.95 38.89
C SER A 214 6.29 40.98 38.78
N GLN A 215 5.05 40.53 38.53
CA GLN A 215 3.86 41.38 38.59
C GLN A 215 3.62 41.95 39.99
N GLN A 216 3.75 41.11 41.03
CA GLN A 216 3.60 41.55 42.42
C GLN A 216 4.65 42.60 42.79
N SER A 217 5.90 42.40 42.34
CA SER A 217 7.01 43.34 42.56
C SER A 217 6.80 44.66 41.82
N ALA A 218 6.27 44.62 40.59
CA ALA A 218 5.91 45.81 39.81
C ALA A 218 4.74 46.56 40.45
N ALA A 219 3.70 45.86 40.93
CA ALA A 219 2.57 46.47 41.63
C ALA A 219 3.00 47.14 42.95
N THR A 220 3.91 46.50 43.69
CA THR A 220 4.52 47.07 44.91
C THR A 220 5.34 48.32 44.60
N SER A 221 6.13 48.28 43.52
CA SER A 221 6.93 49.42 43.07
C SER A 221 6.04 50.59 42.61
N ALA A 222 4.94 50.31 41.91
CA ALA A 222 3.95 51.31 41.51
C ALA A 222 3.26 51.96 42.72
N SER A 223 2.82 51.17 43.70
CA SER A 223 2.25 51.68 44.96
C SER A 223 3.24 52.56 45.73
N THR A 224 4.51 52.15 45.77
CA THR A 224 5.59 52.93 46.38
C THR A 224 5.81 54.25 45.65
N ALA A 225 5.80 54.25 44.31
CA ALA A 225 5.92 55.45 43.49
C ALA A 225 4.74 56.41 43.67
N THR A 226 3.50 55.89 43.73
CA THR A 226 2.29 56.70 44.01
C THR A 226 2.35 57.33 45.40
N THR A 227 2.84 56.59 46.39
CA THR A 227 3.05 57.10 47.75
C THR A 227 4.08 58.24 47.74
N LYS A 228 5.23 58.03 47.08
CA LYS A 228 6.29 59.05 46.96
C LYS A 228 5.85 60.29 46.17
N ALA A 229 5.01 60.13 45.15
CA ALA A 229 4.40 61.25 44.43
C ALA A 229 3.45 62.07 45.33
N SER A 230 2.69 61.38 46.20
CA SER A 230 1.79 62.03 47.17
C SER A 230 2.55 62.78 48.27
N GLU A 231 3.65 62.20 48.76
CA GLU A 231 4.59 62.86 49.68
C GLU A 231 5.22 64.10 49.02
N ALA A 232 5.69 63.99 47.77
CA ALA A 232 6.25 65.12 47.03
C ALA A 232 5.24 66.24 46.78
N ALA A 233 3.98 65.89 46.46
CA ALA A 233 2.90 66.86 46.31
C ALA A 233 2.57 67.58 47.63
N THR A 234 2.71 66.89 48.76
CA THR A 234 2.55 67.48 50.10
C THR A 234 3.69 68.46 50.39
N SER A 235 4.95 68.04 50.18
CA SER A 235 6.12 68.92 50.32
C SER A 235 6.07 70.15 49.41
N ALA A 236 5.52 70.02 48.19
CA ALA A 236 5.34 71.15 47.28
C ALA A 236 4.29 72.15 47.79
N ARG A 237 3.20 71.69 48.43
CA ARG A 237 2.22 72.56 49.08
C ARG A 237 2.83 73.27 50.29
N ASP A 238 3.61 72.57 51.10
CA ASP A 238 4.29 73.15 52.26
C ASP A 238 5.34 74.20 51.84
N ALA A 239 6.06 73.95 50.74
CA ALA A 239 6.98 74.92 50.15
C ALA A 239 6.25 76.15 49.57
N ALA A 240 5.09 75.95 48.92
CA ALA A 240 4.27 77.06 48.43
C ALA A 240 3.71 77.91 49.59
N ALA A 241 3.25 77.27 50.66
CA ALA A 241 2.84 77.94 51.90
C ALA A 241 4.01 78.72 52.53
N SER A 242 5.21 78.14 52.54
CA SER A 242 6.43 78.81 53.03
C SER A 242 6.82 80.02 52.17
N LYS A 243 6.62 79.95 50.85
CA LYS A 243 6.83 81.07 49.92
C LYS A 243 5.83 82.22 50.19
N GLU A 244 4.56 81.90 50.40
CA GLU A 244 3.51 82.88 50.77
C GLU A 244 3.82 83.55 52.12
N ALA A 245 4.26 82.77 53.10
CA ALA A 245 4.69 83.27 54.41
C ALA A 245 5.94 84.18 54.30
N ALA A 246 6.91 83.82 53.45
CA ALA A 246 8.08 84.67 53.17
C ALA A 246 7.70 85.97 52.45
N LYS A 247 6.77 85.92 51.48
CA LYS A 247 6.23 87.10 50.77
C LYS A 247 5.50 88.04 51.73
N SER A 248 4.76 87.47 52.67
CA SER A 248 4.10 88.23 53.75
C SER A 248 5.11 88.90 54.67
N SER A 249 6.22 88.20 54.97
CA SER A 249 7.33 88.74 55.78
C SER A 249 8.10 89.85 55.06
N GLU A 250 8.34 89.73 53.75
CA GLU A 250 8.89 90.77 52.86
C GLU A 250 8.00 92.04 52.88
N THR A 251 6.68 91.85 52.83
CA THR A 251 5.71 92.95 52.86
C THR A 251 5.71 93.64 54.23
N ASN A 252 5.75 92.86 55.33
CA ASN A 252 5.82 93.38 56.69
C ASN A 252 7.15 94.14 56.94
N ALA A 253 8.27 93.64 56.42
CA ALA A 253 9.56 94.31 56.48
C ALA A 253 9.55 95.62 55.66
N SER A 254 8.98 95.61 54.46
CA SER A 254 8.81 96.81 53.61
C SER A 254 7.93 97.87 54.28
N THR A 255 6.85 97.44 54.94
CA THR A 255 5.96 98.30 55.73
C THR A 255 6.69 98.89 56.93
N SER A 256 7.52 98.08 57.60
CA SER A 256 8.37 98.54 58.71
C SER A 256 9.42 99.54 58.23
N ALA A 257 10.03 99.32 57.06
CA ALA A 257 10.97 100.26 56.45
C ALA A 257 10.31 101.60 56.08
N SER A 258 9.08 101.57 55.55
CA SER A 258 8.31 102.78 55.25
C SER A 258 7.89 103.54 56.51
N SER A 259 7.57 102.81 57.58
CA SER A 259 7.28 103.39 58.91
C SER A 259 8.53 104.01 59.53
N ALA A 260 9.70 103.38 59.38
CA ALA A 260 10.98 103.93 59.79
C ALA A 260 11.38 105.16 58.97
N ALA A 261 11.16 105.17 57.64
CA ALA A 261 11.43 106.33 56.78
C ALA A 261 10.51 107.53 57.12
N SER A 262 9.24 107.24 57.45
CA SER A 262 8.30 108.24 57.95
C SER A 262 8.73 108.78 59.31
N SER A 263 9.24 107.91 60.20
CA SER A 263 9.82 108.30 61.49
C SER A 263 11.10 109.14 61.33
N ALA A 264 11.95 108.82 60.35
CA ALA A 264 13.13 109.62 59.98
C ALA A 264 12.74 111.00 59.43
N THR A 265 11.67 111.07 58.62
CA THR A 265 11.12 112.34 58.14
C THR A 265 10.55 113.18 59.30
N ALA A 266 9.84 112.54 60.24
CA ALA A 266 9.35 113.20 61.45
C ALA A 266 10.49 113.69 62.36
N ALA A 267 11.57 112.92 62.50
CA ALA A 267 12.78 113.31 63.21
C ALA A 267 13.48 114.49 62.51
N GLY A 268 13.60 114.49 61.18
CA GLY A 268 14.15 115.60 60.40
C GLY A 268 13.31 116.88 60.47
N ASN A 269 11.98 116.75 60.52
CA ASN A 269 11.06 117.87 60.76
C ASN A 269 11.19 118.39 62.19
N SER A 270 11.40 117.51 63.17
CA SER A 270 11.67 117.87 64.56
C SER A 270 13.04 118.55 64.71
N ALA A 271 14.05 118.13 63.95
CA ALA A 271 15.36 118.79 63.87
C ALA A 271 15.25 120.19 63.23
N LYS A 272 14.41 120.37 62.21
CA LYS A 272 14.08 121.70 61.67
C LYS A 272 13.35 122.59 62.67
N ALA A 273 12.37 122.05 63.41
CA ALA A 273 11.68 122.77 64.49
C ALA A 273 12.63 123.13 65.65
N ALA A 274 13.61 122.26 65.94
CA ALA A 274 14.70 122.53 66.88
C ALA A 274 15.65 123.63 66.36
N LYS A 275 15.97 123.69 65.07
CA LYS A 275 16.75 124.78 64.43
C LYS A 275 16.02 126.15 64.51
N THR A 276 14.70 126.14 64.39
CA THR A 276 13.86 127.33 64.62
C THR A 276 13.87 127.75 66.11
N SER A 277 13.90 126.78 67.03
CA SER A 277 14.06 127.04 68.47
C SER A 277 15.49 127.46 68.86
N GLU A 278 16.53 127.00 68.15
CA GLU A 278 17.95 127.41 68.27
C GLU A 278 18.14 128.90 67.99
N THR A 279 17.35 129.47 67.07
CA THR A 279 17.36 130.91 66.78
C THR A 279 16.77 131.74 67.94
N ASN A 280 15.82 131.16 68.69
CA ASN A 280 15.22 131.76 69.89
C ASN A 280 16.08 131.53 71.16
N ALA A 281 16.96 130.51 71.14
CA ALA A 281 17.81 130.08 72.26
C ALA A 281 19.25 130.64 72.27
N LYS A 282 19.54 131.68 71.48
CA LYS A 282 20.79 132.49 71.62
C LYS A 282 20.90 133.24 72.96
N SER A 283 19.89 133.15 73.83
CA SER A 283 19.80 133.86 75.12
C SER A 283 19.99 132.96 76.36
N SER A 284 20.36 131.67 76.23
CA SER A 284 20.49 130.75 77.39
C SER A 284 21.58 129.69 77.21
N GLU A 285 22.81 130.18 77.02
CA GLU A 285 24.00 129.48 76.53
C GLU A 285 24.66 128.40 77.44
N THR A 286 24.21 128.13 78.68
CA THR A 286 25.05 127.34 79.63
C THR A 286 24.49 125.97 80.08
N ALA A 287 23.40 125.47 79.51
CA ALA A 287 22.82 124.16 79.90
C ALA A 287 22.87 123.08 78.79
N ALA A 288 23.58 123.32 77.68
CA ALA A 288 23.44 122.61 76.42
C ALA A 288 24.55 121.58 76.10
N GLU A 289 25.31 121.07 77.07
CA GLU A 289 26.41 120.11 76.76
C GLU A 289 26.05 118.62 76.94
N GLN A 290 24.94 118.26 77.60
CA GLN A 290 24.55 116.85 77.80
C GLN A 290 23.44 116.32 76.85
N SER A 291 22.70 117.18 76.15
CA SER A 291 21.62 116.76 75.23
C SER A 291 22.07 116.49 73.78
N ALA A 292 23.30 116.83 73.40
CA ALA A 292 23.82 116.59 72.05
C ALA A 292 24.15 115.09 71.79
N SER A 293 24.50 114.32 72.83
CA SER A 293 24.84 112.89 72.70
C SER A 293 23.62 111.97 72.52
N ALA A 294 22.43 112.36 73.00
CA ALA A 294 21.20 111.57 72.89
C ALA A 294 20.56 111.62 71.48
N ALA A 295 20.71 112.75 70.77
CA ALA A 295 20.23 112.92 69.40
C ALA A 295 21.10 112.15 68.38
N ALA A 296 22.43 112.19 68.52
CA ALA A 296 23.36 111.42 67.69
C ALA A 296 23.23 109.89 67.89
N GLY A 297 22.93 109.46 69.13
CA GLY A 297 22.64 108.06 69.43
C GLY A 297 21.35 107.55 68.77
N SER A 298 20.30 108.38 68.75
CA SER A 298 19.00 108.01 68.15
C SER A 298 19.06 107.95 66.62
N GLU A 299 19.83 108.82 65.95
CA GLU A 299 20.07 108.75 64.50
C GLU A 299 20.89 107.51 64.11
N THR A 300 21.88 107.13 64.93
CA THR A 300 22.70 105.92 64.73
C THR A 300 21.88 104.64 64.94
N VAL A 301 21.02 104.60 65.98
CA VAL A 301 20.12 103.46 66.21
C VAL A 301 19.08 103.34 65.09
N ALA A 302 18.50 104.45 64.60
CA ALA A 302 17.56 104.43 63.49
C ALA A 302 18.22 103.99 62.16
N ALA A 303 19.44 104.44 61.88
CA ALA A 303 20.21 104.01 60.71
C ALA A 303 20.64 102.54 60.79
N SER A 304 21.01 102.06 61.98
CA SER A 304 21.30 100.64 62.23
C SER A 304 20.05 99.77 62.11
N SER A 305 18.90 100.20 62.64
CA SER A 305 17.63 99.49 62.48
C SER A 305 17.13 99.48 61.03
N ALA A 306 17.36 100.56 60.26
CA ALA A 306 17.07 100.58 58.82
C ALA A 306 17.98 99.62 58.02
N ARG A 307 19.26 99.52 58.39
CA ARG A 307 20.20 98.55 57.80
C ARG A 307 19.87 97.11 58.19
N GLU A 308 19.50 96.85 59.44
CA GLU A 308 19.03 95.52 59.86
C GLU A 308 17.74 95.16 59.12
N ALA A 309 16.81 96.10 58.92
CA ALA A 309 15.60 95.85 58.14
C ALA A 309 15.91 95.56 56.66
N SER A 310 16.88 96.26 56.04
CA SER A 310 17.27 95.97 54.65
C SER A 310 17.97 94.62 54.53
N ILE A 311 18.86 94.27 55.47
CA ILE A 311 19.50 92.95 55.55
C ILE A 311 18.44 91.85 55.73
N LYS A 312 17.45 92.06 56.61
CA LYS A 312 16.35 91.11 56.82
C LYS A 312 15.45 90.98 55.60
N ALA A 313 15.23 92.05 54.84
CA ALA A 313 14.51 91.99 53.57
C ALA A 313 15.29 91.20 52.51
N GLU A 314 16.62 91.36 52.44
CA GLU A 314 17.49 90.59 51.56
C GLU A 314 17.57 89.10 51.96
N GLU A 315 17.67 88.80 53.26
CA GLU A 315 17.61 87.43 53.79
C GLU A 315 16.25 86.76 53.49
N ALA A 316 15.14 87.51 53.56
CA ALA A 316 13.81 87.04 53.20
C ALA A 316 13.67 86.81 51.69
N ALA A 317 14.23 87.67 50.85
CA ALA A 317 14.25 87.51 49.39
C ALA A 317 15.11 86.30 48.96
N ALA A 318 16.25 86.09 49.62
CA ALA A 318 17.09 84.90 49.42
C ALA A 318 16.35 83.62 49.85
N SER A 319 15.63 83.66 50.98
CA SER A 319 14.80 82.55 51.46
C SER A 319 13.62 82.24 50.52
N ALA A 320 12.96 83.26 49.96
CA ALA A 320 11.91 83.09 48.96
C ALA A 320 12.44 82.47 47.65
N THR A 321 13.67 82.84 47.24
CA THR A 321 14.35 82.26 46.08
C THR A 321 14.74 80.79 46.34
N ALA A 322 15.24 80.47 47.54
CA ALA A 322 15.55 79.10 47.95
C ALA A 322 14.29 78.22 48.01
N ALA A 323 13.17 78.76 48.50
CA ALA A 323 11.86 78.10 48.47
C ALA A 323 11.37 77.86 47.03
N GLY A 324 11.57 78.83 46.12
CA GLY A 324 11.27 78.69 44.69
C GLY A 324 12.05 77.54 44.03
N LYS A 325 13.38 77.48 44.23
CA LYS A 325 14.23 76.39 43.73
C LYS A 325 13.86 75.03 44.33
N SER A 326 13.44 75.00 45.59
CA SER A 326 12.97 73.79 46.26
C SER A 326 11.64 73.31 45.67
N ALA A 327 10.72 74.22 45.32
CA ALA A 327 9.47 73.90 44.65
C ALA A 327 9.70 73.37 43.21
N GLU A 328 10.65 73.93 42.46
CA GLU A 328 11.05 73.42 41.13
C GLU A 328 11.69 72.02 41.22
N SER A 329 12.50 71.78 42.25
CA SER A 329 13.09 70.47 42.52
C SER A 329 12.03 69.43 42.91
N ALA A 330 11.02 69.84 43.68
CA ALA A 330 9.86 69.00 44.02
C ALA A 330 8.99 68.69 42.79
N ALA A 331 8.74 69.67 41.92
CA ALA A 331 7.99 69.48 40.67
C ALA A 331 8.75 68.54 39.69
N SER A 332 10.07 68.68 39.59
CA SER A 332 10.93 67.79 38.79
C SER A 332 10.94 66.35 39.35
N SER A 333 10.94 66.21 40.67
CA SER A 333 10.84 64.92 41.35
C SER A 333 9.47 64.26 41.14
N ALA A 334 8.38 65.03 41.16
CA ALA A 334 7.02 64.55 40.87
C ALA A 334 6.85 64.11 39.41
N SER A 335 7.43 64.84 38.46
CA SER A 335 7.50 64.45 37.05
C SER A 335 8.24 63.13 36.87
N THR A 336 9.42 63.00 37.51
CA THR A 336 10.22 61.77 37.49
C THR A 336 9.47 60.58 38.10
N ALA A 337 8.75 60.78 39.21
CA ALA A 337 7.92 59.76 39.84
C ALA A 337 6.75 59.33 38.94
N THR A 338 6.14 60.27 38.22
CA THR A 338 5.05 59.99 37.27
C THR A 338 5.56 59.17 36.08
N THR A 339 6.73 59.51 35.53
CA THR A 339 7.39 58.71 34.48
C THR A 339 7.71 57.30 34.96
N LYS A 340 8.28 57.15 36.17
CA LYS A 340 8.58 55.85 36.79
C LYS A 340 7.32 55.00 37.03
N ALA A 341 6.20 55.62 37.37
CA ALA A 341 4.91 54.93 37.48
C ALA A 341 4.38 54.44 36.11
N GLY A 342 4.59 55.22 35.05
CA GLY A 342 4.33 54.82 33.66
C GLY A 342 5.16 53.60 33.24
N GLU A 343 6.48 53.65 33.45
CA GLU A 343 7.41 52.53 33.18
C GLU A 343 7.01 51.26 33.96
N ALA A 344 6.61 51.39 35.23
CA ALA A 344 6.16 50.27 36.05
C ALA A 344 4.84 49.65 35.52
N THR A 345 3.95 50.46 34.97
CA THR A 345 2.68 50.01 34.37
C THR A 345 2.93 49.25 33.06
N GLU A 346 3.87 49.72 32.24
CA GLU A 346 4.30 49.01 31.03
C GLU A 346 4.97 47.67 31.36
N GLN A 347 5.84 47.64 32.36
CA GLN A 347 6.48 46.41 32.88
C GLN A 347 5.45 45.40 33.42
N ALA A 348 4.44 45.85 34.17
CA ALA A 348 3.36 44.99 34.65
C ALA A 348 2.53 44.40 33.49
N THR A 349 2.33 45.17 32.42
CA THR A 349 1.64 44.71 31.21
C THR A 349 2.49 43.71 30.42
N ALA A 350 3.80 43.92 30.33
CA ALA A 350 4.74 42.99 29.72
C ALA A 350 4.83 41.66 30.51
N ALA A 351 4.80 41.73 31.85
CA ALA A 351 4.74 40.56 32.72
C ALA A 351 3.40 39.78 32.56
N ALA A 352 2.27 40.50 32.41
CA ALA A 352 0.96 39.88 32.13
C ALA A 352 0.95 39.10 30.81
N ARG A 353 1.55 39.68 29.76
CA ARG A 353 1.71 39.02 28.46
C ARG A 353 2.63 37.80 28.57
N SER A 354 3.71 37.89 29.35
CA SER A 354 4.63 36.78 29.59
C SER A 354 3.99 35.63 30.37
N ALA A 355 3.16 35.93 31.39
CA ALA A 355 2.38 34.92 32.12
C ALA A 355 1.36 34.21 31.20
N SER A 356 0.70 34.97 30.32
CA SER A 356 -0.23 34.42 29.33
C SER A 356 0.49 33.50 28.33
N ALA A 357 1.68 33.90 27.85
CA ALA A 357 2.51 33.09 26.98
C ALA A 357 3.00 31.80 27.69
N ALA A 358 3.38 31.88 28.97
CA ALA A 358 3.78 30.71 29.76
C ALA A 358 2.62 29.72 29.94
N LYS A 359 1.38 30.20 30.15
CA LYS A 359 0.16 29.37 30.24
C LYS A 359 -0.13 28.60 28.94
N THR A 360 0.06 29.28 27.81
CA THR A 360 -0.05 28.67 26.48
C THR A 360 1.02 27.60 26.28
N SER A 361 2.27 27.87 26.67
CA SER A 361 3.35 26.87 26.62
C SER A 361 3.11 25.66 27.53
N GLU A 362 2.56 25.84 28.74
CA GLU A 362 2.14 24.74 29.63
C GLU A 362 1.09 23.85 28.95
N THR A 363 0.12 24.47 28.28
CA THR A 363 -0.96 23.77 27.57
C THR A 363 -0.42 22.98 26.38
N ASN A 364 0.47 23.58 25.57
CA ASN A 364 1.10 22.93 24.43
C ASN A 364 2.01 21.76 24.87
N ALA A 365 2.70 21.88 26.01
CA ALA A 365 3.50 20.81 26.57
C ALA A 365 2.64 19.60 27.02
N LYS A 366 1.50 19.85 27.68
CA LYS A 366 0.53 18.79 28.07
C LYS A 366 -0.11 18.10 26.85
N ALA A 367 -0.39 18.86 25.79
CA ALA A 367 -0.87 18.29 24.53
C ALA A 367 0.19 17.37 23.87
N SER A 368 1.47 17.77 23.96
CA SER A 368 2.60 16.97 23.47
C SER A 368 2.80 15.69 24.29
N GLU A 369 2.61 15.75 25.61
CA GLU A 369 2.64 14.58 26.50
C GLU A 369 1.56 13.55 26.13
N THR A 370 0.34 14.01 25.87
CA THR A 370 -0.80 13.15 25.46
C THR A 370 -0.56 12.50 24.10
N SER A 371 0.04 13.24 23.17
CA SER A 371 0.39 12.75 21.83
C SER A 371 1.52 11.70 21.87
N ALA A 372 2.49 11.88 22.78
CA ALA A 372 3.55 10.91 23.03
C ALA A 372 3.01 9.59 23.63
N GLU A 373 2.07 9.67 24.58
CA GLU A 373 1.42 8.48 25.17
C GLU A 373 0.60 7.69 24.13
N SER A 374 -0.11 8.40 23.27
CA SER A 374 -0.86 7.77 22.16
C SER A 374 0.10 7.08 21.18
N SER A 375 1.23 7.71 20.87
CA SER A 375 2.26 7.14 19.98
C SER A 375 2.93 5.90 20.57
N LYS A 376 3.17 5.88 21.89
CA LYS A 376 3.68 4.70 22.63
C LYS A 376 2.70 3.53 22.53
N THR A 377 1.41 3.78 22.73
CA THR A 377 0.37 2.74 22.66
C THR A 377 0.26 2.14 21.25
N ALA A 378 0.33 2.99 20.22
CA ALA A 378 0.35 2.54 18.82
C ALA A 378 1.61 1.72 18.47
N ALA A 379 2.79 2.14 18.97
CA ALA A 379 4.04 1.41 18.77
C ALA A 379 4.03 0.04 19.47
N ALA A 380 3.50 -0.04 20.70
CA ALA A 380 3.35 -1.30 21.43
C ALA A 380 2.41 -2.28 20.70
N SER A 381 1.27 -1.79 20.22
CA SER A 381 0.31 -2.59 19.43
C SER A 381 0.96 -3.12 18.14
N SER A 382 1.72 -2.26 17.45
CA SER A 382 2.44 -2.63 16.23
C SER A 382 3.52 -3.69 16.47
N ALA A 383 4.21 -3.63 17.62
CA ALA A 383 5.18 -4.63 18.02
C ALA A 383 4.53 -6.00 18.31
N SER A 384 3.36 -6.02 18.98
CA SER A 384 2.60 -7.25 19.23
C SER A 384 2.07 -7.90 17.94
N SER A 385 1.59 -7.09 17.00
CA SER A 385 1.17 -7.60 15.68
C SER A 385 2.36 -8.18 14.90
N ALA A 386 3.51 -7.49 14.90
CA ALA A 386 4.71 -7.99 14.23
C ALA A 386 5.25 -9.28 14.85
N ALA A 387 5.19 -9.43 16.18
CA ALA A 387 5.56 -10.67 16.87
C ALA A 387 4.64 -11.83 16.51
N SER A 388 3.32 -11.58 16.43
CA SER A 388 2.34 -12.58 16.02
C SER A 388 2.56 -13.01 14.56
N SER A 389 2.83 -12.07 13.67
CA SER A 389 3.19 -12.37 12.27
C SER A 389 4.49 -13.15 12.14
N ALA A 390 5.47 -12.94 13.03
CA ALA A 390 6.70 -13.71 13.06
C ALA A 390 6.45 -15.17 13.47
N SER A 391 5.58 -15.43 14.45
CA SER A 391 5.16 -16.79 14.83
C SER A 391 4.40 -17.49 13.70
N SER A 392 3.43 -16.83 13.06
CA SER A 392 2.71 -17.44 11.93
C SER A 392 3.63 -17.75 10.74
N ALA A 393 4.68 -16.93 10.52
CA ALA A 393 5.70 -17.20 9.52
C ALA A 393 6.62 -18.38 9.90
N SER A 394 6.94 -18.59 11.19
CA SER A 394 7.67 -19.79 11.63
C SER A 394 6.83 -21.05 11.47
N ASP A 395 5.55 -21.01 11.82
CA ASP A 395 4.64 -22.15 11.66
C ASP A 395 4.50 -22.52 10.17
N SER A 396 4.43 -21.51 9.29
CA SER A 396 4.40 -21.71 7.84
C SER A 396 5.70 -22.29 7.28
N LYS A 397 6.85 -21.91 7.85
CA LYS A 397 8.16 -22.49 7.51
C LYS A 397 8.23 -23.97 7.91
N ASP A 398 7.74 -24.31 9.09
CA ASP A 398 7.78 -25.68 9.60
C ASP A 398 6.86 -26.59 8.78
N GLU A 399 5.66 -26.13 8.39
CA GLU A 399 4.78 -26.89 7.49
C GLU A 399 5.35 -27.01 6.06
N ALA A 400 5.98 -25.96 5.53
CA ALA A 400 6.66 -26.04 4.22
C ALA A 400 7.83 -27.04 4.24
N THR A 401 8.56 -27.12 5.35
CA THR A 401 9.64 -28.10 5.55
C THR A 401 9.08 -29.52 5.60
N ARG A 402 7.97 -29.72 6.31
CA ARG A 402 7.28 -31.01 6.42
C ARG A 402 6.76 -31.51 5.06
N GLN A 403 6.17 -30.62 4.27
CA GLN A 403 5.72 -30.90 2.90
C GLN A 403 6.87 -31.26 1.96
N ALA A 404 8.03 -30.58 2.09
CA ALA A 404 9.22 -30.89 1.30
C ALA A 404 9.78 -32.29 1.63
N SER A 405 9.80 -32.69 2.90
CA SER A 405 10.20 -34.05 3.31
C SER A 405 9.26 -35.13 2.77
N ALA A 406 7.94 -34.91 2.84
CA ALA A 406 6.95 -35.85 2.30
C ALA A 406 7.04 -35.98 0.76
N ALA A 407 7.33 -34.89 0.06
CA ALA A 407 7.57 -34.89 -1.38
C ALA A 407 8.87 -35.65 -1.74
N ALA A 408 9.93 -35.51 -0.95
CA ALA A 408 11.18 -36.24 -1.14
C ALA A 408 11.00 -37.76 -0.92
N GLU A 409 10.25 -38.18 0.09
CA GLU A 409 9.89 -39.59 0.32
C GLU A 409 9.03 -40.15 -0.83
N SER A 410 8.09 -39.36 -1.34
CA SER A 410 7.25 -39.73 -2.48
C SER A 410 8.08 -39.88 -3.77
N ALA A 411 9.06 -39.00 -3.99
CA ALA A 411 10.00 -39.09 -5.11
C ALA A 411 10.92 -40.32 -5.00
N SER A 412 11.39 -40.65 -3.80
CA SER A 412 12.15 -41.88 -3.54
C SER A 412 11.33 -43.13 -3.84
N THR A 413 10.08 -43.17 -3.38
CA THR A 413 9.14 -44.27 -3.64
C THR A 413 8.85 -44.44 -5.14
N ALA A 414 8.62 -43.35 -5.86
CA ALA A 414 8.41 -43.37 -7.30
C ALA A 414 9.66 -43.85 -8.07
N SER A 415 10.85 -43.45 -7.63
CA SER A 415 12.13 -43.90 -8.20
C SER A 415 12.36 -45.41 -8.01
N THR A 416 12.05 -45.94 -6.82
CA THR A 416 12.08 -47.38 -6.55
C THR A 416 11.10 -48.12 -7.48
N LYS A 417 9.88 -47.61 -7.64
CA LYS A 417 8.87 -48.23 -8.51
C LYS A 417 9.25 -48.19 -10.00
N ALA A 418 9.88 -47.11 -10.45
CA ALA A 418 10.43 -47.01 -11.81
C ALA A 418 11.54 -48.04 -12.05
N THR A 419 12.39 -48.28 -11.05
CA THR A 419 13.47 -49.27 -11.12
C THR A 419 12.92 -50.70 -11.17
N GLU A 420 11.90 -51.01 -10.36
CA GLU A 420 11.20 -52.30 -10.41
C GLU A 420 10.52 -52.55 -11.78
N THR A 421 9.87 -51.53 -12.33
CA THR A 421 9.19 -51.61 -13.64
C THR A 421 10.20 -51.80 -14.79
N ALA A 422 11.38 -51.18 -14.70
CA ALA A 422 12.48 -51.39 -15.65
C ALA A 422 13.05 -52.83 -15.58
N GLY A 423 13.08 -53.43 -14.38
CA GLY A 423 13.41 -54.85 -14.19
C GLY A 423 12.44 -55.77 -14.93
N SER A 424 11.13 -55.56 -14.74
CA SER A 424 10.09 -56.33 -15.44
C SER A 424 10.09 -56.12 -16.96
N ALA A 425 10.42 -54.92 -17.45
CA ALA A 425 10.60 -54.67 -18.89
C ALA A 425 11.80 -55.44 -19.48
N THR A 426 12.86 -55.63 -18.69
CA THR A 426 14.04 -56.41 -19.09
C THR A 426 13.71 -57.91 -19.17
N GLU A 427 12.94 -58.44 -18.22
CA GLU A 427 12.43 -59.82 -18.24
C GLU A 427 11.48 -60.07 -19.43
N ALA A 428 10.58 -59.12 -19.73
CA ALA A 428 9.70 -59.18 -20.90
C ALA A 428 10.50 -59.16 -22.22
N ALA A 429 11.58 -58.37 -22.30
CA ALA A 429 12.48 -58.36 -23.46
C ALA A 429 13.25 -59.69 -23.62
N GLN A 430 13.61 -60.36 -22.52
CA GLN A 430 14.18 -61.71 -22.56
C GLN A 430 13.18 -62.76 -23.04
N SER A 431 11.91 -62.68 -22.61
CA SER A 431 10.82 -63.52 -23.12
C SER A 431 10.54 -63.26 -24.61
N LYS A 432 10.59 -62.01 -25.06
CA LYS A 432 10.53 -61.64 -26.49
C LYS A 432 11.66 -62.32 -27.28
N ASN A 433 12.91 -62.21 -26.84
CA ASN A 433 14.05 -62.83 -27.52
C ASN A 433 13.93 -64.36 -27.58
N ALA A 434 13.38 -64.99 -26.54
CA ALA A 434 13.11 -66.43 -26.51
C ALA A 434 11.98 -66.83 -27.48
N ALA A 435 10.92 -66.03 -27.58
CA ALA A 435 9.82 -66.22 -28.53
C ALA A 435 10.26 -65.95 -29.98
N GLU A 436 11.07 -64.91 -30.23
CA GLU A 436 11.69 -64.63 -31.53
C GLU A 436 12.63 -65.76 -31.93
N SER A 437 13.46 -66.29 -31.03
CA SER A 437 14.31 -67.45 -31.32
C SER A 437 13.49 -68.71 -31.66
N ALA A 438 12.31 -68.90 -31.06
CA ALA A 438 11.40 -69.98 -31.39
C ALA A 438 10.69 -69.75 -32.74
N ALA A 439 10.30 -68.50 -33.03
CA ALA A 439 9.74 -68.08 -34.31
C ALA A 439 10.76 -68.24 -35.44
N THR A 440 12.02 -67.82 -35.28
CA THR A 440 13.09 -67.99 -36.28
C THR A 440 13.39 -69.47 -36.57
N ARG A 441 13.28 -70.36 -35.57
CA ARG A 441 13.38 -71.82 -35.79
C ARG A 441 12.20 -72.38 -36.60
N ALA A 442 10.99 -71.90 -36.35
CA ALA A 442 9.80 -72.25 -37.13
C ALA A 442 9.82 -71.62 -38.54
N GLU A 443 10.38 -70.41 -38.66
CA GLU A 443 10.53 -69.66 -39.90
C GLU A 443 11.65 -70.20 -40.77
N THR A 444 12.70 -70.80 -40.20
CA THR A 444 13.71 -71.58 -40.96
C THR A 444 13.09 -72.87 -41.53
N ALA A 445 12.13 -73.47 -40.80
CA ALA A 445 11.34 -74.61 -41.29
C ALA A 445 10.31 -74.20 -42.36
N ALA A 446 9.73 -72.99 -42.24
CA ALA A 446 8.82 -72.41 -43.23
C ALA A 446 9.56 -71.86 -44.46
N LYS A 447 10.76 -71.28 -44.33
CA LYS A 447 11.60 -70.80 -45.44
C LYS A 447 12.05 -71.94 -46.34
N ARG A 448 12.32 -73.13 -45.78
CA ARG A 448 12.48 -74.36 -46.57
C ARG A 448 11.23 -74.76 -47.37
N ALA A 449 10.04 -74.36 -46.93
CA ALA A 449 8.78 -74.57 -47.64
C ALA A 449 8.42 -73.41 -48.59
N GLU A 450 8.86 -72.17 -48.31
CA GLU A 450 8.67 -70.99 -49.15
C GLU A 450 9.74 -70.83 -50.24
N ASP A 451 10.96 -71.35 -50.08
CA ASP A 451 11.97 -71.40 -51.15
C ASP A 451 11.53 -72.38 -52.26
N ILE A 452 10.57 -73.26 -51.96
CA ILE A 452 9.82 -74.08 -52.94
C ILE A 452 8.71 -73.25 -53.62
N ALA A 453 8.15 -72.24 -52.95
CA ALA A 453 7.07 -71.40 -53.45
C ALA A 453 7.53 -70.10 -54.16
N SER A 454 8.76 -69.64 -53.88
CA SER A 454 9.34 -68.38 -54.42
C SER A 454 9.92 -68.51 -55.83
N ALA A 455 9.61 -69.61 -56.54
CA ALA A 455 9.86 -69.75 -57.98
C ALA A 455 8.84 -68.98 -58.86
N VAL A 456 7.98 -68.12 -58.27
CA VAL A 456 6.87 -67.41 -58.95
C VAL A 456 6.75 -65.97 -58.38
N ALA A 457 6.98 -64.90 -59.16
CA ALA A 457 7.18 -63.49 -58.73
C ALA A 457 6.19 -62.44 -59.35
N LEU A 458 6.18 -61.14 -58.92
CA LEU A 458 6.19 -59.84 -59.74
C LEU A 458 5.81 -58.47 -59.04
N GLU A 459 6.10 -57.33 -59.73
CA GLU A 459 6.50 -55.91 -59.34
C GLU A 459 5.49 -54.69 -59.46
N ASP A 460 6.01 -53.42 -59.56
CA ASP A 460 5.43 -52.08 -59.22
C ASP A 460 4.73 -51.19 -60.34
N ALA A 461 4.00 -50.09 -59.97
CA ALA A 461 2.93 -49.37 -60.71
C ALA A 461 3.34 -48.07 -61.42
N SER A 462 2.57 -47.72 -62.46
CA SER A 462 2.43 -46.37 -63.02
C SER A 462 0.95 -46.01 -63.30
N THR A 463 0.69 -44.78 -63.75
CA THR A 463 -0.66 -44.29 -64.09
C THR A 463 -1.30 -44.98 -65.31
N THR A 464 -0.62 -45.93 -65.95
CA THR A 464 -1.16 -46.79 -67.01
C THR A 464 -0.96 -48.30 -66.76
N LYS A 465 -0.37 -48.71 -65.62
CA LYS A 465 -0.10 -50.12 -65.27
C LYS A 465 -0.08 -50.33 -63.74
N LYS A 466 -0.72 -51.36 -63.19
CA LYS A 466 -0.83 -51.56 -61.73
C LYS A 466 0.41 -52.25 -61.10
N GLY A 467 0.74 -51.85 -59.86
CA GLY A 467 1.88 -52.19 -58.97
C GLY A 467 2.06 -51.11 -57.84
N ILE A 468 3.25 -50.81 -57.27
CA ILE A 468 3.55 -49.84 -56.15
C ILE A 468 4.16 -48.47 -56.63
N VAL A 469 4.04 -47.35 -55.88
CA VAL A 469 4.23 -45.91 -56.28
C VAL A 469 5.32 -45.14 -55.45
N GLN A 470 5.99 -44.07 -55.99
CA GLN A 470 7.10 -43.26 -55.36
C GLN A 470 6.82 -41.72 -55.14
N LEU A 471 7.66 -40.97 -54.38
CA LEU A 471 7.46 -39.56 -53.89
C LEU A 471 8.57 -38.52 -54.30
N SER A 472 8.27 -37.19 -54.44
CA SER A 472 9.17 -36.07 -54.91
C SER A 472 9.13 -34.76 -54.06
N SER A 473 10.23 -33.97 -53.98
CA SER A 473 10.40 -32.81 -53.05
C SER A 473 10.65 -31.42 -53.66
N GLU A 474 10.37 -31.20 -54.94
CA GLU A 474 10.60 -29.91 -55.60
C GLU A 474 9.44 -28.92 -55.36
N THR A 475 9.72 -27.63 -55.09
CA THR A 475 8.69 -26.57 -54.86
C THR A 475 7.99 -26.09 -56.13
N SER A 476 8.36 -26.64 -57.28
CA SER A 476 7.85 -26.28 -58.62
C SER A 476 7.64 -27.51 -59.51
N SER A 477 7.43 -28.71 -58.93
CA SER A 477 7.30 -29.98 -59.68
C SER A 477 5.94 -30.09 -60.40
N GLU A 478 5.93 -30.69 -61.60
CA GLU A 478 4.72 -30.94 -62.42
C GLU A 478 4.50 -32.46 -62.74
N SER A 479 5.16 -33.38 -62.02
CA SER A 479 5.10 -34.85 -62.26
C SER A 479 3.77 -35.50 -61.82
N GLU A 480 3.20 -36.38 -62.65
CA GLU A 480 1.98 -37.16 -62.34
C GLU A 480 2.23 -38.60 -61.84
N THR A 481 3.47 -39.07 -61.79
CA THR A 481 3.84 -40.42 -61.31
C THR A 481 4.56 -40.43 -59.96
N LEU A 482 4.74 -39.25 -59.36
CA LEU A 482 5.41 -39.05 -58.07
C LEU A 482 4.59 -38.11 -57.17
N ALA A 483 4.37 -38.46 -55.90
CA ALA A 483 3.62 -37.59 -54.96
C ALA A 483 4.52 -36.60 -54.19
N ALA A 484 4.09 -35.34 -54.04
CA ALA A 484 4.87 -34.26 -53.44
C ALA A 484 5.14 -34.43 -51.92
N THR A 485 6.32 -34.04 -51.44
CA THR A 485 6.73 -34.18 -50.02
C THR A 485 6.56 -32.88 -49.21
N PRO A 486 6.47 -32.98 -47.87
CA PRO A 486 6.42 -31.82 -46.98
C PRO A 486 7.62 -30.85 -47.09
N LYS A 487 8.76 -31.31 -47.62
CA LYS A 487 9.93 -30.46 -47.87
C LYS A 487 9.63 -29.39 -48.92
N ALA A 488 8.90 -29.77 -49.98
CA ALA A 488 8.45 -28.83 -51.00
C ALA A 488 7.51 -27.76 -50.39
N VAL A 489 6.63 -28.18 -49.48
CA VAL A 489 5.68 -27.30 -48.78
C VAL A 489 6.40 -26.33 -47.82
N LYS A 490 7.44 -26.76 -47.11
CA LYS A 490 8.20 -25.92 -46.16
C LYS A 490 9.03 -24.85 -46.85
N SER A 491 9.69 -25.16 -47.96
CA SER A 491 10.48 -24.17 -48.71
C SER A 491 9.62 -23.02 -49.26
N ALA A 492 8.34 -23.26 -49.56
CA ALA A 492 7.40 -22.20 -49.92
C ALA A 492 7.03 -21.30 -48.71
N TYR A 493 6.97 -21.86 -47.50
CA TYR A 493 6.66 -21.13 -46.25
C TYR A 493 7.84 -20.26 -45.77
N ASP A 494 9.08 -20.75 -45.86
CA ASP A 494 10.29 -20.02 -45.45
C ASP A 494 10.50 -18.72 -46.27
N ASN A 495 10.04 -18.68 -47.52
CA ASN A 495 10.05 -17.48 -48.37
C ASN A 495 9.13 -16.39 -47.79
N ALA A 496 7.94 -16.76 -47.28
CA ALA A 496 6.98 -15.81 -46.73
C ALA A 496 7.50 -15.12 -45.44
N GLU A 497 8.32 -15.80 -44.64
CA GLU A 497 8.86 -15.28 -43.36
C GLU A 497 10.05 -14.31 -43.52
N THR A 498 10.48 -14.01 -44.75
CA THR A 498 11.63 -13.12 -45.04
C THR A 498 11.25 -11.66 -45.32
N ARG A 499 9.96 -11.27 -45.26
CA ARG A 499 9.48 -9.91 -45.57
C ARG A 499 9.09 -9.12 -44.30
N LEU A 500 9.59 -7.88 -44.13
CA LEU A 500 9.29 -6.94 -43.02
C LEU A 500 9.70 -7.43 -41.63
N ARG A 501 10.96 -7.86 -41.48
CA ARG A 501 11.48 -8.42 -40.22
C ARG A 501 11.81 -7.34 -39.17
N LYS A 502 11.26 -7.47 -37.95
CA LYS A 502 11.45 -6.51 -36.83
C LYS A 502 12.91 -6.26 -36.43
N ASN A 503 13.79 -7.25 -36.58
CA ASN A 503 15.21 -7.14 -36.22
C ASN A 503 16.09 -6.51 -37.32
N GLN A 504 15.52 -6.20 -38.49
CA GLN A 504 16.25 -5.56 -39.59
C GLN A 504 16.06 -4.03 -39.64
N ASN A 505 15.28 -3.43 -38.70
CA ASN A 505 15.11 -1.98 -38.51
C ASN A 505 14.92 -1.16 -39.82
N GLY A 506 14.20 -1.71 -40.80
CA GLY A 506 13.89 -1.05 -42.08
C GLY A 506 14.92 -1.27 -43.20
N ALA A 507 15.89 -2.17 -43.05
CA ALA A 507 16.90 -2.46 -44.08
C ALA A 507 16.30 -3.06 -45.37
N ASP A 508 15.25 -3.86 -45.24
CA ASP A 508 14.52 -4.58 -46.29
C ASP A 508 13.49 -3.72 -47.04
N ILE A 509 13.37 -2.43 -46.69
CA ILE A 509 12.59 -1.44 -47.44
C ILE A 509 13.35 -1.08 -48.73
N PRO A 510 12.80 -1.39 -49.93
CA PRO A 510 13.48 -1.21 -51.21
C PRO A 510 13.72 0.27 -51.55
N ASP A 511 12.74 1.13 -51.26
CA ASP A 511 12.83 2.59 -51.42
C ASP A 511 12.47 3.28 -50.10
N LYS A 512 13.52 3.58 -49.33
CA LYS A 512 13.41 4.21 -48.01
C LYS A 512 12.91 5.65 -48.09
N ASP A 513 13.11 6.33 -49.21
CA ASP A 513 12.77 7.76 -49.36
C ASP A 513 11.27 7.95 -49.57
N THR A 514 10.69 7.17 -50.50
CA THR A 514 9.24 7.09 -50.70
C THR A 514 8.54 6.59 -49.43
N PHE A 515 9.14 5.64 -48.70
CA PHE A 515 8.60 5.16 -47.42
C PHE A 515 8.52 6.26 -46.37
N VAL A 516 9.61 7.03 -46.15
CA VAL A 516 9.64 8.16 -45.19
C VAL A 516 8.62 9.23 -45.56
N LYS A 517 8.45 9.51 -46.85
CA LYS A 517 7.43 10.43 -47.38
C LYS A 517 6.01 9.98 -47.06
N ASN A 518 5.67 8.70 -47.30
CA ASN A 518 4.32 8.17 -47.11
C ASN A 518 3.89 8.11 -45.64
N ILE A 519 4.83 7.95 -44.70
CA ILE A 519 4.52 7.92 -43.25
C ILE A 519 4.61 9.29 -42.57
N GLY A 520 4.99 10.36 -43.29
CA GLY A 520 5.08 11.73 -42.75
C GLY A 520 6.21 11.96 -41.75
N ALA A 521 7.25 11.13 -41.73
CA ALA A 521 8.39 11.26 -40.81
C ALA A 521 9.39 12.34 -41.26
N ALA A 522 10.07 12.98 -40.30
CA ALA A 522 11.05 14.03 -40.57
C ALA A 522 12.26 13.50 -41.35
N LYS A 523 12.53 14.06 -42.53
CA LYS A 523 13.75 13.73 -43.29
C LYS A 523 14.89 14.64 -42.86
N ALA A 524 15.87 14.10 -42.14
CA ALA A 524 17.07 14.83 -41.77
C ALA A 524 18.14 14.72 -42.87
N ALA A 525 18.57 15.86 -43.43
CA ALA A 525 19.80 15.94 -44.19
C ALA A 525 20.99 16.18 -43.24
N SER A 526 22.14 15.57 -43.53
CA SER A 526 23.40 15.56 -42.76
C SER A 526 23.59 16.73 -41.78
N GLY A 527 24.01 16.43 -40.54
CA GLY A 527 24.19 17.42 -39.46
C GLY A 527 25.36 18.40 -39.60
N ASN A 528 26.01 18.44 -40.77
CA ASN A 528 27.16 19.29 -41.06
C ASN A 528 27.19 19.71 -42.55
N ILE A 529 26.05 20.11 -43.10
CA ILE A 529 25.93 20.46 -44.53
C ILE A 529 26.45 21.87 -44.81
N SER A 530 27.17 22.07 -45.92
CA SER A 530 27.55 23.42 -46.38
C SER A 530 26.37 24.07 -47.11
N ILE A 531 25.79 25.10 -46.50
CA ILE A 531 24.61 25.79 -47.01
C ILE A 531 25.05 26.94 -47.92
N GLY A 532 25.32 26.59 -49.18
CA GLY A 532 25.69 27.52 -50.26
C GLY A 532 27.17 27.54 -50.65
N GLY A 533 28.06 26.92 -49.88
CA GLY A 533 29.40 26.52 -50.33
C GLY A 533 30.46 27.62 -50.47
N ASP A 534 30.12 28.89 -50.29
CA ASP A 534 31.05 30.03 -50.25
C ASP A 534 30.47 31.15 -49.34
N SER A 535 31.21 32.24 -49.06
CA SER A 535 30.82 33.25 -48.05
C SER A 535 29.88 34.38 -48.53
N ASN A 536 29.41 34.37 -49.79
CA ASN A 536 28.53 35.42 -50.31
C ASN A 536 27.11 35.36 -49.73
N ASN A 537 26.45 36.51 -49.57
CA ASN A 537 25.11 36.61 -49.00
C ASN A 537 24.02 36.12 -49.96
N TRP A 538 22.91 35.61 -49.40
CA TRP A 538 21.72 35.21 -50.16
C TRP A 538 20.52 36.09 -49.83
N THR A 539 19.61 36.19 -50.80
CA THR A 539 18.23 36.61 -50.56
C THR A 539 17.39 35.44 -50.06
N THR A 540 16.23 35.72 -49.49
CA THR A 540 15.28 34.72 -48.99
C THR A 540 14.82 33.80 -50.13
N ALA A 541 14.60 34.35 -51.32
CA ALA A 541 14.22 33.58 -52.50
C ALA A 541 15.32 32.57 -52.90
N GLN A 542 16.59 33.01 -52.96
CA GLN A 542 17.72 32.13 -53.28
C GLN A 542 17.90 31.01 -52.25
N PHE A 543 17.66 31.31 -50.98
CA PHE A 543 17.70 30.30 -49.92
C PHE A 543 16.58 29.26 -50.07
N ILE A 544 15.36 29.69 -50.43
CA ILE A 544 14.23 28.78 -50.68
C ILE A 544 14.50 27.90 -51.91
N GLU A 545 15.03 28.45 -53.00
CA GLU A 545 15.44 27.67 -54.18
C GLU A 545 16.52 26.64 -53.83
N TRP A 546 17.46 27.00 -52.96
CA TRP A 546 18.43 26.04 -52.47
C TRP A 546 17.77 24.89 -51.68
N LEU A 547 16.81 25.20 -50.80
CA LEU A 547 16.05 24.17 -50.06
C LEU A 547 15.28 23.24 -51.01
N GLU A 548 14.69 23.79 -52.07
CA GLU A 548 14.01 23.02 -53.12
C GLU A 548 14.99 22.09 -53.84
N SER A 549 16.19 22.57 -54.18
CA SER A 549 17.24 21.74 -54.80
C SER A 549 17.70 20.59 -53.91
N LYS A 550 17.51 20.70 -52.57
CA LYS A 550 17.79 19.63 -51.60
C LYS A 550 16.59 18.72 -51.35
N GLY A 551 15.48 18.93 -52.06
CA GLY A 551 14.26 18.16 -51.94
C GLY A 551 13.49 18.45 -50.65
N ALA A 552 13.77 19.57 -49.95
CA ALA A 552 13.16 19.86 -48.65
C ALA A 552 11.63 19.92 -48.71
N PHE A 553 11.06 20.41 -49.82
CA PHE A 553 9.62 20.52 -50.02
C PHE A 553 8.96 19.24 -50.57
N ASN A 554 9.72 18.17 -50.81
CA ASN A 554 9.18 16.87 -51.25
C ASN A 554 8.71 15.99 -50.08
N HIS A 555 8.97 16.41 -48.85
CA HIS A 555 8.54 15.77 -47.62
C HIS A 555 7.71 16.75 -46.77
N SER A 556 6.76 16.24 -45.98
CA SER A 556 5.95 17.09 -45.10
C SER A 556 6.75 17.79 -44.00
N TYR A 557 7.90 17.21 -43.61
CA TYR A 557 8.85 17.81 -42.67
C TYR A 557 10.29 17.41 -43.02
N TRP A 558 11.16 18.41 -43.16
CA TRP A 558 12.56 18.25 -43.50
C TRP A 558 13.43 19.14 -42.60
N MET A 559 14.62 18.69 -42.26
CA MET A 559 15.54 19.48 -41.46
C MET A 559 17.00 19.23 -41.80
N CYS A 560 17.86 20.23 -41.54
CA CYS A 560 19.29 20.09 -41.63
C CYS A 560 20.00 21.00 -40.62
N LYS A 561 21.30 20.77 -40.45
CA LYS A 561 22.17 21.65 -39.68
C LYS A 561 23.36 22.09 -40.52
N GLY A 562 23.50 23.41 -40.67
CA GLY A 562 24.61 24.01 -41.38
C GLY A 562 25.94 23.71 -40.69
N SER A 563 27.01 23.56 -41.48
CA SER A 563 28.33 23.33 -40.94
C SER A 563 28.86 24.56 -40.20
N TRP A 564 29.78 24.36 -39.25
CA TRP A 564 30.38 25.48 -38.52
C TRP A 564 31.39 26.29 -39.34
N ALA A 565 31.75 25.84 -40.54
CA ALA A 565 32.67 26.56 -41.41
C ALA A 565 31.98 27.83 -41.96
N TYR A 566 32.31 28.99 -41.39
CA TYR A 566 31.69 30.27 -41.76
C TYR A 566 31.77 30.57 -43.26
N ALA A 567 32.92 30.29 -43.89
CA ALA A 567 33.12 30.51 -45.32
C ALA A 567 32.34 29.53 -46.23
N ALA A 568 31.81 28.44 -45.69
CA ALA A 568 31.07 27.43 -46.46
C ALA A 568 29.54 27.59 -46.39
N ASN A 569 29.05 28.59 -45.64
CA ASN A 569 27.63 28.82 -45.43
C ASN A 569 27.26 30.28 -45.63
N LYS A 570 26.08 30.54 -46.20
CA LYS A 570 25.62 31.90 -46.49
C LYS A 570 25.03 32.62 -45.28
N ILE A 571 24.80 33.92 -45.46
CA ILE A 571 23.97 34.77 -44.59
C ILE A 571 22.78 35.27 -45.43
N ILE A 572 21.57 35.18 -44.89
CA ILE A 572 20.36 35.72 -45.54
C ILE A 572 20.17 37.16 -45.09
N THR A 573 20.08 38.12 -46.00
CA THR A 573 20.18 39.55 -45.63
C THR A 573 18.96 40.42 -45.97
N ASP A 574 17.99 39.90 -46.71
CA ASP A 574 16.78 40.64 -47.14
C ASP A 574 15.57 40.41 -46.22
N THR A 575 15.79 39.86 -45.03
CA THR A 575 14.71 39.38 -44.15
C THR A 575 13.89 40.49 -43.50
N GLY A 576 14.40 41.72 -43.46
CA GLY A 576 13.76 42.87 -42.81
C GLY A 576 13.73 42.82 -41.27
N CYS A 577 14.01 41.66 -40.66
CA CYS A 577 14.05 41.47 -39.20
C CYS A 577 15.41 41.02 -38.66
N GLY A 578 16.47 41.16 -39.47
CA GLY A 578 17.87 40.90 -39.10
C GLY A 578 18.53 39.85 -39.98
N ASN A 579 19.83 40.03 -40.29
CA ASN A 579 20.58 39.11 -41.13
C ASN A 579 20.69 37.73 -40.46
N ILE A 580 20.36 36.64 -41.17
CA ILE A 580 20.32 35.29 -40.61
C ILE A 580 21.61 34.53 -40.99
N GLN A 581 22.44 34.20 -40.00
CA GLN A 581 23.64 33.38 -40.20
C GLN A 581 23.25 31.90 -40.33
N LEU A 582 23.67 31.22 -41.41
CA LEU A 582 23.37 29.79 -41.63
C LEU A 582 24.48 28.84 -41.15
N SER A 583 25.70 29.34 -40.91
CA SER A 583 26.78 28.54 -40.32
C SER A 583 26.37 28.04 -38.94
N GLY A 584 26.47 26.73 -38.69
CA GLY A 584 26.07 26.13 -37.42
C GLY A 584 24.57 26.21 -37.09
N ALA A 585 23.75 26.85 -37.96
CA ALA A 585 22.33 27.04 -37.73
C ALA A 585 21.55 25.76 -38.01
N VAL A 586 20.46 25.57 -37.27
CA VAL A 586 19.50 24.50 -37.56
C VAL A 586 18.39 25.09 -38.42
N VAL A 587 18.13 24.45 -39.57
CA VAL A 587 17.08 24.83 -40.51
C VAL A 587 16.02 23.73 -40.53
N GLU A 588 14.78 24.13 -40.33
CA GLU A 588 13.62 23.26 -40.33
C GLU A 588 12.61 23.76 -41.34
N VAL A 589 12.11 22.86 -42.19
CA VAL A 589 11.15 23.17 -43.26
C VAL A 589 9.94 22.27 -43.07
N MET A 590 8.80 22.91 -42.82
CA MET A 590 7.52 22.23 -42.60
C MET A 590 6.55 22.64 -43.69
N GLY A 591 5.90 21.66 -44.32
CA GLY A 591 4.97 21.89 -45.43
C GLY A 591 5.63 21.81 -46.81
N VAL A 592 4.85 22.20 -47.82
CA VAL A 592 5.23 22.13 -49.25
C VAL A 592 5.52 23.52 -49.78
N ARG A 593 6.06 23.62 -51.01
CA ARG A 593 6.55 24.89 -51.55
C ARG A 593 5.51 26.01 -51.59
N GLU A 594 4.24 25.67 -51.82
CA GLU A 594 3.14 26.64 -51.91
C GLU A 594 2.59 27.07 -50.53
N ALA A 595 2.86 26.29 -49.48
CA ALA A 595 2.45 26.57 -48.10
C ALA A 595 3.51 26.02 -47.13
N MET A 596 4.47 26.87 -46.78
CA MET A 596 5.66 26.51 -46.02
C MET A 596 5.80 27.36 -44.75
N THR A 597 6.33 26.71 -43.72
CA THR A 597 6.96 27.39 -42.58
C THR A 597 8.41 26.97 -42.52
N ILE A 598 9.32 27.94 -42.57
CA ILE A 598 10.76 27.70 -42.40
C ILE A 598 11.17 28.31 -41.08
N ARG A 599 11.79 27.52 -40.21
CA ARG A 599 12.34 27.99 -38.95
C ARG A 599 13.85 27.83 -38.94
N ILE A 600 14.54 28.89 -38.58
CA ILE A 600 15.99 28.91 -38.48
C ILE A 600 16.39 29.35 -37.07
N THR A 601 17.16 28.51 -36.40
CA THR A 601 17.75 28.83 -35.10
C THR A 601 19.24 29.10 -35.29
N THR A 602 19.65 30.35 -35.06
CA THR A 602 21.03 30.78 -35.28
C THR A 602 21.93 30.40 -34.11
N PRO A 603 23.24 30.15 -34.37
CA PRO A 603 24.20 29.80 -33.33
C PRO A 603 24.48 30.96 -32.36
N THR A 604 25.27 30.70 -31.32
CA THR A 604 25.67 31.71 -30.32
C THR A 604 26.72 32.71 -30.80
N THR A 605 27.33 32.50 -31.97
CA THR A 605 28.41 33.31 -32.55
C THR A 605 28.26 33.44 -34.08
N ALA A 606 28.62 34.58 -34.66
CA ALA A 606 28.56 34.83 -36.10
C ALA A 606 29.68 35.76 -36.55
N THR A 607 29.86 35.84 -37.87
CA THR A 607 30.81 36.75 -38.56
C THR A 607 30.03 37.63 -39.55
N ASN A 608 30.59 38.79 -39.95
CA ASN A 608 29.99 39.69 -40.97
C ASN A 608 28.56 40.17 -40.68
N GLY A 609 28.23 40.46 -39.41
CA GLY A 609 26.96 41.11 -39.04
C GLY A 609 25.73 40.19 -39.02
N GLY A 610 25.92 38.86 -39.02
CA GLY A 610 24.85 37.88 -38.82
C GLY A 610 24.31 37.89 -37.39
N THR A 611 23.00 37.72 -37.24
CA THR A 611 22.30 37.74 -35.95
C THR A 611 22.45 36.41 -35.23
N VAL A 612 22.98 36.44 -34.01
CA VAL A 612 23.24 35.28 -33.16
C VAL A 612 22.17 35.12 -32.09
N LYS A 613 22.06 33.91 -31.51
CA LYS A 613 21.15 33.59 -30.39
C LYS A 613 19.68 33.93 -30.67
N ALA A 614 19.26 33.82 -31.92
CA ALA A 614 17.93 34.21 -32.36
C ALA A 614 17.22 33.07 -33.08
N GLN A 615 15.90 33.08 -33.02
CA GLN A 615 15.05 32.24 -33.84
C GLN A 615 14.32 33.11 -34.84
N PHE A 616 14.39 32.70 -36.10
CA PHE A 616 13.73 33.34 -37.22
C PHE A 616 12.72 32.36 -37.80
N THR A 617 11.49 32.81 -38.02
CA THR A 617 10.45 32.02 -38.64
C THR A 617 9.95 32.75 -39.88
N TYR A 618 10.13 32.13 -41.03
CA TYR A 618 9.51 32.52 -42.29
C TYR A 618 8.22 31.78 -42.47
N ILE A 619 7.17 32.49 -42.85
CA ILE A 619 5.85 31.92 -43.06
C ILE A 619 5.37 32.35 -44.44
N ASN A 620 4.95 31.36 -45.24
CA ASN A 620 4.24 31.56 -46.50
C ASN A 620 3.04 30.61 -46.55
N HIS A 621 1.82 31.14 -46.66
CA HIS A 621 0.57 30.37 -46.68
C HIS A 621 -0.16 30.43 -48.04
N GLY A 622 0.58 30.64 -49.14
CA GLY A 622 0.04 30.69 -50.50
C GLY A 622 -0.44 32.08 -50.93
N ASP A 623 -1.04 32.14 -52.13
CA ASP A 623 -1.20 33.36 -52.95
C ASP A 623 -1.96 34.53 -52.28
N ASN A 624 -2.70 34.30 -51.19
CA ASN A 624 -3.46 35.32 -50.46
C ASN A 624 -2.77 35.86 -49.20
N TYR A 625 -1.57 35.40 -48.86
CA TYR A 625 -0.82 35.83 -47.68
C TYR A 625 0.55 36.38 -48.06
N ALA A 626 0.86 37.61 -47.64
CA ALA A 626 2.19 38.18 -47.83
C ALA A 626 3.21 37.37 -47.02
N PRO A 627 4.16 36.68 -47.68
CA PRO A 627 5.13 35.88 -46.96
C PRO A 627 6.14 36.81 -46.28
N GLY A 628 6.66 36.39 -45.14
CA GLY A 628 7.58 37.25 -44.40
C GLY A 628 8.30 36.55 -43.27
N TRP A 629 9.50 37.05 -42.99
CA TRP A 629 10.27 36.66 -41.82
C TRP A 629 9.78 37.37 -40.56
N ARG A 630 9.83 36.63 -39.46
CA ARG A 630 9.65 37.15 -38.11
C ARG A 630 10.81 36.67 -37.25
N ARG A 631 11.24 37.50 -36.31
CA ARG A 631 12.24 37.17 -35.31
C ARG A 631 11.57 37.11 -33.94
N ASP A 632 11.77 36.01 -33.21
CA ASP A 632 11.23 35.86 -31.86
C ASP A 632 12.08 36.65 -30.85
N PHE A 633 11.43 37.41 -29.96
CA PHE A 633 12.10 38.30 -29.00
C PHE A 633 12.59 37.54 -27.76
N ASN A 634 13.84 37.75 -27.36
CA ASN A 634 14.40 37.18 -26.12
C ASN A 634 14.94 38.26 -25.18
N ARG A 635 14.68 38.16 -23.87
CA ARG A 635 14.87 39.27 -22.90
C ARG A 635 16.34 39.53 -22.52
N ALA A 636 17.26 38.65 -22.90
CA ALA A 636 18.69 38.76 -22.55
C ALA A 636 19.55 39.04 -23.79
N GLY A 637 19.93 40.32 -23.99
CA GLY A 637 21.04 40.70 -24.86
C GLY A 637 20.72 41.32 -26.22
N ASP A 638 19.45 41.59 -26.55
CA ASP A 638 19.10 42.30 -27.79
C ASP A 638 18.95 43.81 -27.57
N SER A 639 19.75 44.60 -28.30
CA SER A 639 19.53 46.04 -28.49
C SER A 639 18.63 46.26 -29.72
N MET A 640 17.45 46.88 -29.54
CA MET A 640 16.55 47.17 -30.66
C MET A 640 17.14 48.24 -31.57
N SER A 641 17.55 47.84 -32.78
CA SER A 641 17.82 48.77 -33.89
C SER A 641 16.79 48.54 -34.99
N GLY A 642 15.74 49.37 -35.01
CA GLY A 642 14.60 49.29 -35.93
C GLY A 642 13.43 50.14 -35.44
N GLN A 643 12.55 50.58 -36.34
CA GLN A 643 11.41 51.44 -36.01
C GLN A 643 10.29 50.60 -35.37
N LEU A 644 9.88 50.95 -34.14
CA LEU A 644 8.77 50.30 -33.44
C LEU A 644 7.44 50.89 -33.93
N THR A 645 6.69 50.13 -34.73
CA THR A 645 5.39 50.58 -35.26
C THR A 645 4.25 50.10 -34.36
N LEU A 646 3.51 51.04 -33.76
CA LEU A 646 2.24 50.76 -33.08
C LEU A 646 1.17 50.54 -34.15
N ALA A 647 0.56 49.34 -34.18
CA ALA A 647 -0.48 49.00 -35.15
C ALA A 647 -1.75 49.85 -35.03
N ASP A 648 -1.95 50.50 -33.88
CA ASP A 648 -3.01 51.46 -33.62
C ASP A 648 -2.43 52.68 -32.88
N MET A 649 -2.38 53.82 -33.57
CA MET A 649 -1.82 55.07 -33.05
C MET A 649 -2.79 55.79 -32.09
N SER A 650 -3.98 55.25 -31.84
CA SER A 650 -4.93 55.76 -30.85
C SER A 650 -4.68 55.23 -29.43
N GLN A 651 -3.71 54.33 -29.24
CA GLN A 651 -3.37 53.75 -27.93
C GLN A 651 -1.88 54.00 -27.58
N PRO A 652 -1.57 54.64 -26.44
CA PRO A 652 -0.19 54.95 -26.07
C PRO A 652 0.58 53.72 -25.59
N LEU A 653 1.86 53.64 -25.94
CA LEU A 653 2.79 52.63 -25.45
C LEU A 653 3.10 52.88 -23.97
N ARG A 654 2.36 52.22 -23.07
CA ARG A 654 2.61 52.31 -21.62
C ARG A 654 3.90 51.59 -21.24
N THR A 655 4.88 52.34 -20.74
CA THR A 655 5.87 51.78 -19.81
C THR A 655 5.26 51.78 -18.41
N PRO A 656 5.60 50.80 -17.54
CA PRO A 656 5.21 50.84 -16.12
C PRO A 656 5.95 52.02 -15.43
N GLY A 657 5.42 53.24 -15.54
CA GLY A 657 6.08 54.46 -15.02
C GLY A 657 5.68 55.81 -15.66
N GLY A 658 4.97 55.84 -16.80
CA GLY A 658 4.23 57.03 -17.25
C GLY A 658 4.92 58.06 -18.16
N GLY A 659 5.97 57.72 -18.90
CA GLY A 659 6.47 58.56 -20.01
C GLY A 659 5.74 58.29 -21.33
N ILE A 660 5.47 59.32 -22.15
CA ILE A 660 4.83 59.23 -23.48
C ILE A 660 5.72 59.90 -24.55
N PHE A 661 5.91 59.23 -25.69
CA PHE A 661 6.45 59.83 -26.92
C PHE A 661 5.29 60.25 -27.83
N ALA A 662 5.27 61.51 -28.28
CA ALA A 662 4.25 62.04 -29.19
C ALA A 662 4.80 62.23 -30.61
N ASN A 663 3.88 62.22 -31.59
CA ASN A 663 4.11 62.11 -33.04
C ASN A 663 4.65 63.39 -33.73
N ASP A 664 5.27 64.31 -32.98
CA ASP A 664 5.89 65.55 -33.48
C ASP A 664 7.42 65.51 -33.45
N GLY A 665 8.00 64.39 -33.00
CA GLY A 665 9.46 64.23 -32.89
C GLY A 665 10.05 64.74 -31.57
N ASN A 666 9.24 65.10 -30.56
CA ASN A 666 9.73 65.55 -29.25
C ASN A 666 9.64 64.48 -28.16
N LEU A 667 10.71 64.35 -27.37
CA LEU A 667 10.72 63.64 -26.08
C LEU A 667 10.35 64.61 -24.96
N TYR A 668 9.20 64.38 -24.33
CA TYR A 668 8.73 65.15 -23.18
C TYR A 668 9.09 64.45 -21.86
N ILE A 669 10.30 64.68 -21.36
CA ILE A 669 10.66 64.43 -19.96
C ILE A 669 11.57 65.57 -19.49
N ASN A 670 11.25 66.14 -18.33
CA ASN A 670 12.00 67.16 -17.60
C ASN A 670 11.78 68.61 -18.05
N LYS A 671 11.35 69.46 -17.10
CA LYS A 671 11.63 70.90 -17.19
C LYS A 671 11.81 71.51 -15.79
N PRO A 672 12.97 72.09 -15.53
CA PRO A 672 13.05 73.41 -14.94
C PRO A 672 13.28 74.43 -16.07
N GLY A 673 12.38 75.37 -16.42
CA GLY A 673 11.12 75.75 -15.79
C GLY A 673 9.78 75.54 -16.50
N PHE A 674 9.04 74.48 -16.18
CA PHE A 674 7.57 74.39 -16.35
C PHE A 674 6.89 74.78 -15.04
N ALA A 675 7.22 75.93 -14.43
CA ALA A 675 6.18 76.62 -13.66
C ALA A 675 5.36 77.37 -14.72
N GLY A 676 4.17 76.95 -15.15
CA GLY A 676 3.21 76.12 -14.42
C GLY A 676 2.52 75.02 -15.22
N TRP A 677 3.26 73.98 -15.64
CA TRP A 677 2.69 72.65 -15.90
C TRP A 677 3.51 71.51 -15.26
N ILE A 678 4.45 71.86 -14.37
CA ILE A 678 5.18 70.99 -13.45
C ILE A 678 4.97 71.57 -12.05
N ASP A 679 4.18 70.88 -11.23
CA ASP A 679 3.78 71.31 -9.89
C ASP A 679 4.92 71.27 -8.82
N ALA A 680 6.18 71.27 -9.26
CA ALA A 680 7.35 71.54 -8.42
C ALA A 680 8.54 72.01 -9.27
N LEU A 681 8.47 73.26 -9.74
CA LEU A 681 9.65 74.03 -10.15
C LEU A 681 10.10 74.92 -8.98
N PHE A 682 11.18 74.56 -8.30
CA PHE A 682 11.76 75.43 -7.27
C PHE A 682 12.52 76.60 -7.91
N LEU A 683 11.94 77.81 -7.91
CA LEU A 683 12.68 79.07 -8.12
C LEU A 683 13.26 79.53 -6.78
N LYS A 684 14.57 79.37 -6.59
CA LYS A 684 15.28 79.89 -5.41
C LYS A 684 15.81 81.29 -5.74
N LEU A 685 15.15 82.35 -5.24
CA LEU A 685 15.64 83.73 -5.30
C LEU A 685 16.28 84.08 -3.96
N THR A 686 17.60 84.20 -3.94
CA THR A 686 18.33 84.67 -2.75
C THR A 686 18.59 86.17 -2.90
N GLY A 687 17.76 87.01 -2.26
CA GLY A 687 18.07 88.43 -2.02
C GLY A 687 17.72 89.46 -3.10
N GLY A 688 16.81 89.16 -4.05
CA GLY A 688 16.39 90.13 -5.08
C GLY A 688 14.97 90.66 -4.91
N THR A 689 14.76 91.95 -5.14
CA THR A 689 13.45 92.62 -5.15
C THR A 689 12.79 92.50 -6.53
N ILE A 690 11.50 92.16 -6.58
CA ILE A 690 10.69 92.26 -7.80
C ILE A 690 10.02 93.63 -7.82
N THR A 691 10.33 94.48 -8.81
CA THR A 691 9.67 95.78 -9.01
C THR A 691 8.80 95.76 -10.26
N GLY A 692 7.49 95.99 -10.07
CA GLY A 692 6.45 95.97 -11.11
C GLY A 692 5.12 95.44 -10.55
N ALA A 693 4.01 95.69 -11.23
CA ALA A 693 2.70 95.20 -10.79
C ALA A 693 2.61 93.68 -10.97
N LEU A 694 2.62 92.94 -9.84
CA LEU A 694 2.37 91.50 -9.80
C LEU A 694 0.93 91.25 -9.34
N THR A 695 0.07 90.83 -10.27
CA THR A 695 -1.29 90.40 -9.93
C THR A 695 -1.26 88.92 -9.51
N VAL A 696 -1.38 88.66 -8.21
CA VAL A 696 -1.51 87.30 -7.67
C VAL A 696 -2.99 86.99 -7.46
N ASN A 697 -3.57 86.12 -8.29
CA ASN A 697 -4.96 85.67 -8.14
C ASN A 697 -5.05 84.43 -7.23
N GLY A 698 -4.51 84.57 -6.00
CA GLY A 698 -4.40 83.51 -5.00
C GLY A 698 -3.68 83.98 -3.72
N GLY A 699 -3.86 83.25 -2.61
CA GLY A 699 -3.30 83.62 -1.31
C GLY A 699 -1.77 83.60 -1.28
N ILE A 700 -1.17 84.66 -0.72
CA ILE A 700 0.28 84.81 -0.53
C ILE A 700 0.69 84.15 0.80
N LYS A 701 1.73 83.30 0.80
CA LYS A 701 2.36 82.77 2.02
C LYS A 701 3.60 83.60 2.37
N GLY A 702 3.45 84.56 3.30
CA GLY A 702 4.51 85.38 3.88
C GLY A 702 3.97 86.35 4.94
N ASN A 703 4.79 86.76 5.92
CA ASN A 703 4.38 87.69 6.97
C ASN A 703 4.18 89.12 6.43
N ALA A 704 2.98 89.70 6.59
CA ALA A 704 2.73 91.13 6.41
C ALA A 704 3.15 91.89 7.68
N SER A 705 4.44 92.18 7.82
CA SER A 705 5.04 92.59 9.10
C SER A 705 4.64 93.98 9.64
N THR A 706 3.60 94.63 9.11
CA THR A 706 3.18 95.99 9.53
C THR A 706 1.69 96.15 9.80
N ALA A 707 0.86 95.12 9.65
CA ALA A 707 -0.58 95.23 9.92
C ALA A 707 -0.93 94.78 11.36
N THR A 708 -1.31 95.72 12.23
CA THR A 708 -1.60 95.47 13.66
C THR A 708 -3.10 95.32 14.00
N LYS A 709 -4.04 95.52 13.06
CA LYS A 709 -5.47 95.20 13.21
C LYS A 709 -6.20 95.04 11.88
N LEU A 710 -7.31 94.32 11.89
CA LEU A 710 -8.26 94.23 10.76
C LEU A 710 -9.06 95.55 10.66
N GLN A 711 -9.20 96.08 9.44
CA GLN A 711 -9.96 97.32 9.20
C GLN A 711 -11.45 97.19 9.54
N THR A 712 -12.01 95.97 9.52
CA THR A 712 -13.37 95.68 9.96
C THR A 712 -13.36 94.41 10.81
N ALA A 713 -13.70 94.55 12.09
CA ALA A 713 -13.78 93.42 13.02
C ALA A 713 -14.80 92.39 12.54
N ARG A 714 -14.45 91.10 12.61
CA ARG A 714 -15.34 90.00 12.23
C ARG A 714 -15.81 89.28 13.49
N ASN A 715 -17.05 88.80 13.50
CA ASN A 715 -17.50 87.89 14.56
C ASN A 715 -16.93 86.50 14.29
N ILE A 716 -16.18 85.95 15.24
CA ILE A 716 -15.74 84.56 15.27
C ILE A 716 -16.50 83.91 16.43
N ASN A 717 -17.38 82.94 16.12
CA ASN A 717 -18.23 82.24 17.09
C ASN A 717 -19.02 83.18 18.05
N GLY A 718 -19.53 84.29 17.53
CA GLY A 718 -20.31 85.28 18.30
C GLY A 718 -19.50 86.35 19.03
N VAL A 719 -18.16 86.26 19.03
CA VAL A 719 -17.26 87.23 19.67
C VAL A 719 -16.57 88.09 18.60
N LYS A 720 -16.52 89.42 18.78
CA LYS A 720 -15.85 90.34 17.84
C LYS A 720 -14.32 90.17 17.91
N PHE A 721 -13.69 89.97 16.76
CA PHE A 721 -12.24 89.87 16.61
C PHE A 721 -11.72 90.89 15.59
N ASP A 722 -10.73 91.69 16.01
CA ASP A 722 -10.07 92.70 15.18
C ASP A 722 -8.54 92.52 15.09
N GLY A 723 -7.99 91.46 15.68
CA GLY A 723 -6.56 91.15 15.64
C GLY A 723 -5.68 91.90 16.64
N SER A 724 -6.25 92.69 17.55
CA SER A 724 -5.50 93.43 18.58
C SER A 724 -5.07 92.60 19.80
N GLY A 725 -5.57 91.36 19.92
CA GLY A 725 -5.21 90.39 20.96
C GLY A 725 -5.50 88.96 20.51
N ASP A 726 -5.03 87.97 21.29
CA ASP A 726 -5.20 86.54 20.98
C ASP A 726 -6.68 86.12 20.95
N ILE A 727 -7.03 85.22 20.02
CA ILE A 727 -8.35 84.59 20.02
C ILE A 727 -8.40 83.51 21.10
N ASN A 728 -9.10 83.79 22.21
CA ASN A 728 -9.41 82.76 23.19
C ASN A 728 -10.75 82.06 22.83
N ILE A 729 -10.67 80.88 22.22
CA ILE A 729 -11.83 80.03 21.95
C ILE A 729 -11.99 79.05 23.11
N ASN A 730 -12.73 79.41 24.15
CA ASN A 730 -13.19 78.43 25.13
C ASN A 730 -14.16 77.48 24.42
N THR A 731 -13.71 76.27 24.11
CA THR A 731 -14.42 75.34 23.23
C THR A 731 -15.71 74.78 23.84
N LEU A 732 -15.82 74.75 25.18
CA LEU A 732 -17.02 74.42 25.94
C LEU A 732 -17.24 75.45 27.07
N VAL A 733 -18.27 76.27 26.96
CA VAL A 733 -18.77 77.15 28.04
C VAL A 733 -20.21 76.79 28.39
N SER A 734 -20.56 76.89 29.67
CA SER A 734 -21.91 76.57 30.14
C SER A 734 -22.91 77.48 29.44
N ARG A 735 -23.96 76.90 28.88
CA ARG A 735 -25.10 77.64 28.33
C ARG A 735 -26.20 77.88 29.36
N GLY A 736 -25.89 77.67 30.64
CA GLY A 736 -26.81 77.83 31.76
C GLY A 736 -27.69 76.61 32.03
N ARG A 737 -28.71 76.81 32.85
CA ARG A 737 -29.60 75.77 33.38
C ARG A 737 -30.65 75.35 32.35
N VAL A 738 -30.78 74.05 32.11
CA VAL A 738 -31.76 73.47 31.15
C VAL A 738 -32.45 72.27 31.77
N THR A 739 -33.76 72.09 31.56
CA THR A 739 -34.53 70.94 32.05
C THR A 739 -34.24 69.67 31.26
N ALA A 740 -34.22 68.50 31.92
CA ALA A 740 -33.98 67.23 31.25
C ALA A 740 -35.01 66.97 30.13
N LEU A 741 -34.52 66.74 28.92
CA LEU A 741 -35.35 66.35 27.78
C LEU A 741 -36.07 65.02 28.04
N SER A 742 -37.29 64.88 27.54
CA SER A 742 -38.13 63.68 27.70
C SER A 742 -38.84 63.32 26.39
N GLY A 743 -39.38 62.09 26.31
CA GLY A 743 -40.03 61.58 25.11
C GLY A 743 -39.09 61.64 23.89
N SER A 744 -39.59 62.22 22.80
CA SER A 744 -38.88 62.40 21.53
C SER A 744 -38.37 63.85 21.30
N THR A 745 -38.27 64.68 22.34
CA THR A 745 -37.75 66.06 22.21
C THR A 745 -36.24 66.07 21.96
N GLN A 746 -35.79 66.83 20.94
CA GLN A 746 -34.37 66.98 20.56
C GLN A 746 -33.70 68.20 21.19
N GLY A 747 -32.40 68.10 21.45
CA GLY A 747 -31.56 69.21 21.86
C GLY A 747 -30.96 70.00 20.69
N THR A 748 -30.15 71.00 21.02
CA THR A 748 -29.45 71.83 20.01
C THR A 748 -28.30 71.03 19.37
N ALA A 749 -28.13 71.13 18.05
CA ALA A 749 -27.04 70.47 17.33
C ALA A 749 -25.65 70.84 17.86
N GLY A 750 -24.71 69.88 17.79
CA GLY A 750 -23.32 70.05 18.25
C GLY A 750 -23.08 69.58 19.69
N ILE A 751 -21.93 69.96 20.24
CA ILE A 751 -21.55 69.66 21.63
C ILE A 751 -21.90 70.87 22.48
N GLN A 752 -22.79 70.68 23.46
CA GLN A 752 -23.29 71.73 24.34
C GLN A 752 -23.09 71.35 25.81
N MET A 753 -22.73 72.33 26.63
CA MET A 753 -22.61 72.15 28.08
C MET A 753 -23.73 72.91 28.79
N TYR A 754 -24.44 72.24 29.69
CA TYR A 754 -25.53 72.78 30.50
C TYR A 754 -25.32 72.46 31.99
N GLU A 755 -26.11 73.11 32.83
CA GLU A 755 -26.15 72.87 34.28
C GLU A 755 -27.44 72.13 34.69
N ALA A 756 -27.28 71.02 35.40
CA ALA A 756 -28.36 70.35 36.11
C ALA A 756 -28.56 71.04 37.47
N TYR A 757 -29.77 71.54 37.69
CA TYR A 757 -30.12 72.30 38.90
C TYR A 757 -31.59 72.08 39.27
N ASN A 758 -31.87 70.97 39.95
CA ASN A 758 -33.17 70.53 40.42
C ASN A 758 -34.27 70.58 39.35
N ASN A 759 -33.94 70.08 38.15
CA ASN A 759 -34.70 70.27 36.92
C ASN A 759 -34.89 68.97 36.13
N GLY A 760 -35.14 67.86 36.85
CA GLY A 760 -35.55 66.57 36.26
C GLY A 760 -34.40 65.61 35.86
N TYR A 761 -33.15 65.93 36.20
CA TYR A 761 -32.01 65.02 36.04
C TYR A 761 -31.89 64.03 37.22
N PRO A 762 -31.23 62.87 37.05
CA PRO A 762 -31.01 61.87 38.11
C PRO A 762 -30.35 62.37 39.39
N THR A 763 -29.65 63.50 39.32
CA THR A 763 -29.07 64.19 40.48
C THR A 763 -29.61 65.61 40.57
N ALA A 764 -29.72 66.12 41.79
CA ALA A 764 -30.21 67.48 42.03
C ALA A 764 -29.27 68.55 41.47
N TYR A 765 -27.97 68.28 41.40
CA TYR A 765 -26.96 69.24 40.93
C TYR A 765 -25.88 68.54 40.10
N GLY A 766 -25.45 69.14 39.01
CA GLY A 766 -24.43 68.57 38.14
C GLY A 766 -24.16 69.38 36.89
N ASN A 767 -23.22 68.89 36.07
CA ASN A 767 -22.97 69.39 34.73
C ASN A 767 -23.43 68.36 33.70
N VAL A 768 -24.06 68.82 32.63
CA VAL A 768 -24.57 67.98 31.55
C VAL A 768 -23.83 68.32 30.26
N LEU A 769 -23.24 67.30 29.65
CA LEU A 769 -22.69 67.39 28.31
C LEU A 769 -23.68 66.76 27.33
N HIS A 770 -24.28 67.58 26.48
CA HIS A 770 -25.21 67.17 25.45
C HIS A 770 -24.49 67.11 24.10
N MET A 771 -24.64 66.01 23.37
CA MET A 771 -23.94 65.75 22.12
C MET A 771 -24.93 65.32 21.05
N ARG A 772 -25.16 66.17 20.04
CA ARG A 772 -26.01 65.88 18.89
C ARG A 772 -25.26 66.05 17.57
N GLY A 773 -25.47 65.14 16.63
CA GLY A 773 -24.89 65.24 15.29
C GLY A 773 -25.32 66.52 14.56
N ALA A 774 -24.48 67.02 13.65
CA ALA A 774 -24.82 68.21 12.86
C ALA A 774 -26.00 67.96 11.92
N ASN A 775 -26.07 66.76 11.33
CA ASN A 775 -27.11 66.33 10.38
C ASN A 775 -27.88 65.08 10.84
N ALA A 776 -27.35 64.34 11.82
CA ALA A 776 -27.98 63.14 12.39
C ALA A 776 -28.95 63.53 13.52
N ALA A 777 -30.09 62.87 13.58
CA ALA A 777 -31.10 62.98 14.64
C ALA A 777 -30.66 62.31 15.97
N GLY A 778 -29.61 61.49 15.95
CA GLY A 778 -29.06 60.81 17.12
C GLY A 778 -28.36 61.77 18.09
N GLU A 779 -28.61 61.56 19.38
CA GLU A 779 -28.12 62.43 20.46
C GLU A 779 -27.84 61.65 21.74
N GLY A 780 -26.93 62.17 22.57
CA GLY A 780 -26.52 61.57 23.82
C GLY A 780 -26.25 62.62 24.90
N GLU A 781 -26.41 62.21 26.15
CA GLU A 781 -26.11 63.03 27.31
C GLU A 781 -25.25 62.28 28.32
N LEU A 782 -24.23 62.98 28.82
CA LEU A 782 -23.45 62.60 29.99
C LEU A 782 -23.72 63.60 31.11
N LEU A 783 -24.24 63.12 32.24
CA LEU A 783 -24.43 63.90 33.45
C LEU A 783 -23.36 63.51 34.46
N ILE A 784 -22.63 64.51 34.95
CA ILE A 784 -21.74 64.35 36.10
C ILE A 784 -22.40 65.09 37.26
N GLY A 785 -22.88 64.34 38.25
CA GLY A 785 -23.45 64.91 39.46
C GLY A 785 -22.41 65.68 40.27
N TRP A 786 -22.86 66.50 41.19
CA TRP A 786 -21.99 67.06 42.24
C TRP A 786 -22.20 66.27 43.52
N SER A 787 -21.12 65.91 44.21
CA SER A 787 -21.21 65.31 45.53
C SER A 787 -21.71 66.35 46.54
N GLY A 788 -22.72 66.01 47.33
CA GLY A 788 -23.19 66.84 48.45
C GLY A 788 -22.22 66.89 49.64
N THR A 789 -21.13 66.12 49.61
CA THR A 789 -20.10 66.07 50.65
C THR A 789 -18.71 66.23 50.03
N SER A 790 -17.94 67.20 50.50
CA SER A 790 -16.57 67.44 50.04
C SER A 790 -15.73 66.16 50.14
N GLY A 791 -15.16 65.73 49.01
CA GLY A 791 -14.32 64.53 48.93
C GLY A 791 -15.05 63.22 48.65
N ALA A 792 -16.39 63.17 48.70
CA ALA A 792 -17.14 61.97 48.30
C ALA A 792 -17.31 61.86 46.78
N HIS A 793 -17.49 60.63 46.28
CA HIS A 793 -17.61 60.36 44.85
C HIS A 793 -18.93 60.89 44.28
N ALA A 794 -18.83 61.68 43.21
CA ALA A 794 -19.97 62.10 42.43
C ALA A 794 -20.46 60.99 41.50
N PRO A 795 -21.77 60.70 41.44
CA PRO A 795 -22.30 59.74 40.48
C PRO A 795 -22.31 60.33 39.07
N ALA A 796 -21.99 59.50 38.07
CA ALA A 796 -22.07 59.86 36.66
C ALA A 796 -23.11 58.99 35.96
N PHE A 797 -23.90 59.62 35.08
CA PHE A 797 -24.98 58.97 34.36
C PHE A 797 -24.86 59.23 32.87
N ILE A 798 -25.25 58.24 32.07
CA ILE A 798 -25.32 58.33 30.62
C ILE A 798 -26.71 57.97 30.14
N ARG A 799 -27.16 58.64 29.08
CA ARG A 799 -28.33 58.23 28.31
C ARG A 799 -28.14 58.56 26.84
N SER A 800 -28.93 57.93 25.99
CA SER A 800 -28.89 58.20 24.55
C SER A 800 -30.27 58.10 23.92
N ARG A 801 -30.36 58.65 22.72
CA ARG A 801 -31.49 58.54 21.83
C ARG A 801 -30.99 58.17 20.44
N ARG A 802 -31.66 57.20 19.83
CA ARG A 802 -31.32 56.66 18.50
C ARG A 802 -31.52 57.73 17.40
N ASP A 803 -30.77 57.59 16.31
CA ASP A 803 -30.82 58.43 15.09
C ASP A 803 -32.09 58.19 14.24
N THR A 804 -33.26 58.38 14.84
CA THR A 804 -34.58 58.34 14.19
C THR A 804 -35.50 59.35 14.87
N THR A 805 -36.27 60.13 14.12
CA THR A 805 -37.07 61.25 14.64
C THR A 805 -38.07 60.86 15.74
N ASP A 806 -38.51 59.61 15.78
CA ASP A 806 -39.55 59.15 16.72
C ASP A 806 -39.00 58.37 17.93
N ALA A 807 -37.67 58.21 18.04
CA ALA A 807 -37.08 57.48 19.16
C ALA A 807 -37.25 58.26 20.47
N ASN A 808 -37.66 57.56 21.53
CA ASN A 808 -37.64 58.12 22.88
C ASN A 808 -36.22 58.08 23.46
N TRP A 809 -35.94 59.00 24.40
CA TRP A 809 -34.75 58.91 25.26
C TRP A 809 -34.71 57.59 26.02
N SER A 810 -33.53 56.96 26.10
CA SER A 810 -33.30 55.86 27.03
C SER A 810 -33.47 56.34 28.48
N PRO A 811 -33.83 55.45 29.42
CA PRO A 811 -33.62 55.72 30.83
C PRO A 811 -32.16 56.08 31.11
N TRP A 812 -31.93 56.79 32.21
CA TRP A 812 -30.58 57.10 32.67
C TRP A 812 -29.90 55.85 33.24
N ALA A 813 -28.66 55.60 32.84
CA ALA A 813 -27.83 54.53 33.36
C ALA A 813 -26.64 55.10 34.15
N GLN A 814 -26.42 54.64 35.37
CA GLN A 814 -25.28 55.04 36.19
C GLN A 814 -24.01 54.27 35.79
N LEU A 815 -22.87 54.96 35.76
CA LEU A 815 -21.56 54.37 35.48
C LEU A 815 -20.89 53.89 36.78
N TYR A 816 -20.32 52.67 36.77
CA TYR A 816 -19.59 52.07 37.89
C TYR A 816 -18.10 51.90 37.56
N THR A 817 -17.25 51.82 38.58
CA THR A 817 -15.80 51.60 38.43
C THR A 817 -15.37 50.31 39.13
N THR A 818 -14.20 49.78 38.80
CA THR A 818 -13.63 48.61 39.50
C THR A 818 -13.41 48.83 41.00
N ALA A 819 -13.17 50.08 41.43
CA ALA A 819 -13.08 50.44 42.85
C ALA A 819 -14.45 50.59 43.53
N HIS A 820 -15.52 50.80 42.75
CA HIS A 820 -16.89 50.96 43.23
C HIS A 820 -17.84 50.10 42.38
N PRO A 821 -17.73 48.76 42.46
CA PRO A 821 -18.55 47.84 41.70
C PRO A 821 -20.00 47.86 42.21
N PRO A 822 -20.97 47.43 41.39
CA PRO A 822 -22.33 47.24 41.86
C PRO A 822 -22.34 46.17 42.98
N ALA A 823 -23.23 46.31 43.95
CA ALA A 823 -23.29 45.48 45.16
C ALA A 823 -23.61 43.97 44.92
N GLU A 824 -23.69 43.51 43.66
CA GLU A 824 -24.24 42.21 43.26
C GLU A 824 -23.22 41.23 42.62
N PHE A 825 -21.92 41.49 42.68
CA PHE A 825 -20.93 40.65 41.97
C PHE A 825 -20.81 39.19 42.47
N TYR A 826 -21.16 38.92 43.74
CA TYR A 826 -21.32 37.56 44.29
C TYR A 826 -22.50 37.56 45.28
N PRO A 827 -23.58 36.79 45.03
CA PRO A 827 -24.82 36.91 45.78
C PRO A 827 -24.72 36.33 47.20
N VAL A 828 -25.49 36.92 48.13
CA VAL A 828 -25.67 36.40 49.49
C VAL A 828 -26.26 35.00 49.41
N GLY A 829 -25.73 34.05 50.20
CA GLY A 829 -26.18 32.66 50.18
C GLY A 829 -25.44 31.74 49.21
N ALA A 830 -24.51 32.22 48.39
CA ALA A 830 -23.64 31.32 47.61
C ALA A 830 -22.50 30.75 48.49
N PRO A 831 -22.22 29.43 48.43
CA PRO A 831 -21.12 28.81 49.17
C PRO A 831 -19.75 29.25 48.62
N ILE A 832 -18.85 29.64 49.51
CA ILE A 832 -17.50 30.12 49.20
C ILE A 832 -16.47 29.14 49.77
N PRO A 833 -15.60 28.54 48.94
CA PRO A 833 -14.51 27.69 49.44
C PRO A 833 -13.42 28.57 50.08
N TRP A 834 -13.30 28.48 51.41
CA TRP A 834 -12.37 29.28 52.20
C TRP A 834 -11.14 28.46 52.62
N PRO A 835 -9.91 28.93 52.33
CA PRO A 835 -8.67 28.15 52.54
C PRO A 835 -8.13 28.19 53.97
N SER A 836 -8.84 28.82 54.92
CA SER A 836 -8.39 29.00 56.30
C SER A 836 -9.46 28.54 57.29
N ASP A 837 -9.05 28.19 58.50
CA ASP A 837 -9.97 27.92 59.61
C ASP A 837 -10.53 29.22 60.24
N THR A 838 -9.95 30.38 59.94
CA THR A 838 -10.41 31.68 60.45
C THR A 838 -11.46 32.28 59.51
N VAL A 839 -12.72 32.33 59.95
CA VAL A 839 -13.83 32.88 59.16
C VAL A 839 -13.78 34.42 59.15
N PRO A 840 -13.84 35.09 57.98
CA PRO A 840 -13.89 36.55 57.90
C PRO A 840 -15.18 37.13 58.50
N SER A 841 -15.10 38.38 58.99
CA SER A 841 -16.29 39.10 59.49
C SER A 841 -17.37 39.23 58.40
N GLY A 842 -18.63 39.01 58.78
CA GLY A 842 -19.78 39.00 57.85
C GLY A 842 -20.06 37.67 57.16
N TYR A 843 -19.31 36.61 57.49
CA TYR A 843 -19.47 35.26 56.96
C TYR A 843 -19.70 34.23 58.08
N ALA A 844 -20.26 33.07 57.73
CA ALA A 844 -20.42 31.92 58.63
C ALA A 844 -20.01 30.61 57.93
N LEU A 845 -19.51 29.62 58.68
CA LEU A 845 -19.28 28.25 58.17
C LEU A 845 -20.60 27.60 57.78
N MET A 846 -20.59 26.72 56.78
CA MET A 846 -21.79 26.01 56.32
C MET A 846 -21.89 24.62 56.94
N GLN A 847 -22.56 24.53 58.09
CA GLN A 847 -22.56 23.35 58.96
C GLN A 847 -23.97 22.85 59.33
N GLY A 848 -25.01 23.24 58.58
CA GLY A 848 -26.39 22.79 58.88
C GLY A 848 -27.14 23.67 59.89
N GLN A 849 -26.58 24.83 60.27
CA GLN A 849 -27.16 25.68 61.30
C GLN A 849 -28.34 26.54 60.82
N THR A 850 -29.23 26.89 61.73
CA THR A 850 -30.35 27.82 61.50
C THR A 850 -29.91 29.29 61.54
N PHE A 851 -30.63 30.18 60.85
CA PHE A 851 -30.45 31.64 60.95
C PHE A 851 -31.79 32.39 61.00
N ASP A 852 -31.76 33.63 61.52
CA ASP A 852 -32.94 34.50 61.56
C ASP A 852 -33.18 35.15 60.18
N LYS A 853 -34.32 34.81 59.58
CA LYS A 853 -34.73 35.30 58.26
C LYS A 853 -35.04 36.79 58.23
N SER A 854 -35.48 37.36 59.35
CA SER A 854 -35.78 38.78 59.47
C SER A 854 -34.50 39.61 59.59
N ALA A 855 -33.48 39.08 60.28
CA ALA A 855 -32.17 39.71 60.38
C ALA A 855 -31.36 39.61 59.07
N TYR A 856 -31.54 38.53 58.30
CA TYR A 856 -30.79 38.27 57.06
C TYR A 856 -31.73 38.00 55.86
N PRO A 857 -32.46 39.01 55.36
CA PRO A 857 -33.49 38.82 54.34
C PRO A 857 -32.93 38.32 53.00
N LYS A 858 -31.72 38.73 52.62
CA LYS A 858 -31.07 38.24 51.38
C LYS A 858 -30.62 36.79 51.50
N LEU A 859 -30.16 36.36 52.68
CA LEU A 859 -29.82 34.97 52.94
C LEU A 859 -31.08 34.09 52.98
N ALA A 860 -32.20 34.62 53.48
CA ALA A 860 -33.51 33.97 53.45
C ALA A 860 -34.03 33.75 52.01
N THR A 861 -33.67 34.61 51.06
CA THR A 861 -33.97 34.37 49.63
C THR A 861 -33.23 33.16 49.09
N ALA A 862 -31.96 32.97 49.48
CA ALA A 862 -31.14 31.84 49.04
C ALA A 862 -31.52 30.54 49.77
N TYR A 863 -31.83 30.63 51.06
CA TYR A 863 -32.22 29.51 51.91
C TYR A 863 -33.57 29.79 52.60
N PRO A 864 -34.70 29.61 51.89
CA PRO A 864 -36.03 29.88 52.43
C PRO A 864 -36.40 29.04 53.68
N SER A 865 -35.73 27.90 53.86
CA SER A 865 -35.84 27.05 55.06
C SER A 865 -35.37 27.74 56.33
N GLY A 866 -34.54 28.79 56.24
CA GLY A 866 -33.85 29.37 57.38
C GLY A 866 -32.70 28.51 57.89
N VAL A 867 -32.23 27.53 57.10
CA VAL A 867 -31.16 26.60 57.44
C VAL A 867 -30.06 26.69 56.38
N ILE A 868 -28.83 26.95 56.81
CA ILE A 868 -27.64 26.91 55.96
C ILE A 868 -27.27 25.43 55.74
N PRO A 869 -27.03 24.96 54.50
CA PRO A 869 -26.64 23.57 54.24
C PRO A 869 -25.38 23.14 55.00
N ASP A 870 -25.30 21.87 55.42
CA ASP A 870 -24.05 21.28 55.92
C ASP A 870 -23.21 20.80 54.73
N LEU A 871 -22.04 21.41 54.53
CA LEU A 871 -21.13 21.08 53.42
C LEU A 871 -19.84 20.40 53.88
N ARG A 872 -19.75 19.96 55.15
CA ARG A 872 -18.57 19.21 55.63
C ARG A 872 -18.53 17.82 54.99
N GLY A 873 -17.40 17.47 54.37
CA GLY A 873 -17.24 16.19 53.64
C GLY A 873 -18.00 16.13 52.31
N TRP A 874 -18.71 17.19 51.92
CA TRP A 874 -19.50 17.22 50.70
C TRP A 874 -18.78 17.96 49.57
N THR A 875 -18.94 17.45 48.34
CA THR A 875 -18.51 18.15 47.12
C THR A 875 -19.73 18.76 46.43
N ILE A 876 -19.62 20.04 46.04
CA ILE A 876 -20.70 20.71 45.28
C ILE A 876 -20.77 20.14 43.87
N LYS A 877 -21.95 19.63 43.50
CA LYS A 877 -22.29 19.14 42.15
C LYS A 877 -23.37 20.03 41.55
N GLY A 878 -23.19 20.43 40.30
CA GLY A 878 -24.23 21.16 39.57
C GLY A 878 -25.52 20.34 39.50
N LYS A 879 -26.66 20.95 39.85
CA LYS A 879 -27.96 20.27 39.78
C LYS A 879 -28.23 19.89 38.31
N PRO A 880 -28.46 18.60 37.98
CA PRO A 880 -28.81 18.21 36.63
C PRO A 880 -30.14 18.85 36.19
N ALA A 881 -30.32 18.96 34.87
CA ALA A 881 -31.51 19.57 34.28
C ALA A 881 -32.82 18.94 34.80
N SER A 882 -32.82 17.63 35.04
CA SER A 882 -33.93 16.87 35.63
C SER A 882 -33.43 15.80 36.62
N GLY A 883 -34.34 15.23 37.40
CA GLY A 883 -34.07 14.06 38.24
C GLY A 883 -33.53 14.32 39.66
N ARG A 884 -33.15 15.57 40.01
CA ARG A 884 -32.74 15.94 41.38
C ARG A 884 -33.21 17.35 41.79
N ALA A 885 -33.52 17.51 43.07
CA ALA A 885 -33.84 18.80 43.69
C ALA A 885 -32.56 19.58 44.05
N VAL A 886 -32.64 20.91 44.10
CA VAL A 886 -31.53 21.76 44.58
C VAL A 886 -31.28 21.46 46.07
N LEU A 887 -30.01 21.43 46.49
CA LEU A 887 -29.56 21.05 47.84
C LEU A 887 -29.81 19.58 48.25
N SER A 888 -30.20 18.69 47.32
CA SER A 888 -30.33 17.26 47.62
C SER A 888 -28.96 16.56 47.72
N GLN A 889 -28.79 15.71 48.73
CA GLN A 889 -27.57 14.92 48.98
C GLN A 889 -27.49 13.67 48.09
N GLU A 890 -26.31 13.34 47.60
CA GLU A 890 -26.01 12.17 46.76
C GLU A 890 -24.85 11.41 47.38
N GLN A 891 -25.09 10.17 47.84
CA GLN A 891 -24.02 9.33 48.38
C GLN A 891 -23.04 8.95 47.26
N ASP A 892 -21.79 8.68 47.64
CA ASP A 892 -20.79 8.16 46.73
C ASP A 892 -21.15 6.74 46.26
N GLY A 893 -20.60 6.35 45.10
CA GLY A 893 -20.88 5.04 44.53
C GLY A 893 -19.95 4.72 43.38
N ILE A 894 -19.56 3.45 43.27
CA ILE A 894 -18.74 2.98 42.15
C ILE A 894 -19.60 2.85 40.90
N LYS A 895 -19.05 3.24 39.75
CA LYS A 895 -19.70 3.01 38.47
C LYS A 895 -19.80 1.50 38.21
N SER A 896 -20.95 1.04 37.70
CA SER A 896 -21.12 -0.35 37.26
C SER A 896 -20.02 -0.74 36.27
N HIS A 897 -19.28 -1.81 36.60
CA HIS A 897 -18.20 -2.34 35.78
C HIS A 897 -18.06 -3.86 36.00
N ALA A 898 -17.36 -4.53 35.09
CA ALA A 898 -17.04 -5.95 35.16
C ALA A 898 -15.54 -6.17 34.88
N HIS A 899 -15.04 -7.36 35.21
CA HIS A 899 -13.65 -7.77 34.96
C HIS A 899 -13.62 -9.00 34.06
N SER A 900 -12.59 -9.12 33.22
CA SER A 900 -12.27 -10.40 32.61
C SER A 900 -11.70 -11.33 33.69
N ALA A 901 -12.13 -12.59 33.69
CA ALA A 901 -11.62 -13.61 34.59
C ALA A 901 -11.22 -14.84 33.78
N SER A 902 -10.19 -15.55 34.24
CA SER A 902 -9.73 -16.81 33.67
C SER A 902 -9.63 -17.86 34.77
N ALA A 903 -9.88 -19.12 34.40
CA ALA A 903 -9.57 -20.28 35.23
C ALA A 903 -8.35 -20.99 34.63
N SER A 904 -7.43 -21.46 35.47
CA SER A 904 -6.27 -22.21 35.02
C SER A 904 -6.68 -23.57 34.46
N SER A 905 -6.05 -23.99 33.35
CA SER A 905 -6.17 -25.37 32.87
C SER A 905 -5.67 -26.31 33.95
N THR A 906 -6.47 -27.33 34.29
CA THR A 906 -6.13 -28.34 35.30
C THR A 906 -6.11 -29.70 34.65
N ASP A 907 -4.93 -30.31 34.57
CA ASP A 907 -4.78 -31.69 34.12
C ASP A 907 -5.24 -32.64 35.23
N LEU A 908 -6.25 -33.47 34.94
CA LEU A 908 -6.76 -34.45 35.88
C LEU A 908 -5.83 -35.67 36.02
N GLY A 909 -4.81 -35.78 35.17
CA GLY A 909 -3.82 -36.86 35.12
C GLY A 909 -4.39 -38.19 34.64
N THR A 910 -3.51 -39.13 34.31
CA THR A 910 -3.89 -40.47 33.82
C THR A 910 -4.63 -41.29 34.87
N LYS A 911 -5.63 -42.06 34.45
CA LYS A 911 -6.34 -43.05 35.29
C LYS A 911 -6.25 -44.42 34.62
N THR A 912 -6.00 -45.45 35.40
CA THR A 912 -5.93 -46.84 34.91
C THR A 912 -7.32 -47.46 34.95
N THR A 913 -7.74 -48.08 33.85
CA THR A 913 -9.02 -48.80 33.78
C THR A 913 -8.97 -50.07 34.62
N SER A 914 -10.13 -50.67 34.91
CA SER A 914 -10.17 -52.03 35.47
C SER A 914 -9.52 -53.04 34.51
N SER A 915 -8.91 -54.09 35.07
CA SER A 915 -8.34 -55.19 34.27
C SER A 915 -9.47 -56.07 33.70
N PHE A 916 -9.34 -56.46 32.43
CA PHE A 916 -10.25 -57.40 31.77
C PHE A 916 -9.41 -58.50 31.09
N ASP A 917 -9.67 -59.76 31.46
CA ASP A 917 -8.94 -60.93 30.96
C ASP A 917 -9.79 -61.69 29.93
N TYR A 918 -9.24 -61.87 28.72
CA TYR A 918 -9.88 -62.64 27.65
C TYR A 918 -9.81 -64.16 27.88
N GLY A 919 -8.99 -64.64 28.81
CA GLY A 919 -8.75 -66.05 29.10
C GLY A 919 -8.04 -66.80 27.96
N THR A 920 -8.01 -68.13 28.04
CA THR A 920 -7.42 -68.99 26.99
C THR A 920 -8.40 -69.22 25.85
N LYS A 921 -7.95 -69.05 24.60
CA LYS A 921 -8.71 -69.42 23.39
C LYS A 921 -8.03 -70.58 22.68
N THR A 922 -8.83 -71.50 22.14
CA THR A 922 -8.35 -72.69 21.43
C THR A 922 -8.42 -72.50 19.92
N THR A 923 -7.47 -73.06 19.18
CA THR A 923 -7.44 -73.05 17.71
C THR A 923 -8.34 -74.15 17.13
N ASN A 924 -8.56 -74.14 15.81
CA ASN A 924 -9.17 -75.27 15.10
C ASN A 924 -8.19 -76.45 14.95
N ASN A 925 -8.72 -77.68 14.77
CA ASN A 925 -7.92 -78.90 14.63
C ASN A 925 -7.54 -79.14 13.15
N THR A 926 -6.25 -79.09 12.81
CA THR A 926 -5.72 -79.33 11.45
C THR A 926 -4.28 -79.89 11.50
N GLY A 927 -3.71 -80.33 10.37
CA GLY A 927 -2.29 -80.74 10.24
C GLY A 927 -1.99 -82.24 10.14
N ALA A 928 -3.00 -83.11 10.08
CA ALA A 928 -2.80 -84.56 9.91
C ALA A 928 -2.28 -84.92 8.49
N HIS A 929 -1.23 -85.73 8.41
CA HIS A 929 -0.64 -86.21 7.15
C HIS A 929 0.06 -87.57 7.32
N THR A 930 0.38 -88.24 6.20
CA THR A 930 1.03 -89.57 6.17
C THR A 930 2.42 -89.52 5.54
N HIS A 931 3.33 -90.39 5.97
CA HIS A 931 4.67 -90.54 5.40
C HIS A 931 4.85 -91.91 4.74
N SER A 932 5.69 -92.00 3.70
CA SER A 932 6.08 -93.25 3.02
C SER A 932 7.53 -93.60 3.38
N VAL A 933 7.80 -94.86 3.76
CA VAL A 933 9.12 -95.34 4.19
C VAL A 933 9.45 -96.67 3.51
N SER A 934 10.68 -96.83 3.00
CA SER A 934 11.22 -98.09 2.49
C SER A 934 12.64 -98.34 3.01
N GLY A 935 13.05 -99.60 3.13
CA GLY A 935 14.38 -99.99 3.61
C GLY A 935 14.65 -101.49 3.48
N THR A 936 15.89 -101.91 3.71
CA THR A 936 16.36 -103.30 3.55
C THR A 936 16.75 -103.88 4.91
N ALA A 937 16.32 -105.10 5.24
CA ALA A 937 16.70 -105.79 6.48
C ALA A 937 18.15 -106.29 6.44
N ALA A 938 18.77 -106.51 7.61
CA ALA A 938 20.11 -107.11 7.71
C ALA A 938 20.08 -108.62 7.36
N SER A 939 21.17 -109.16 6.79
CA SER A 939 21.27 -110.56 6.36
C SER A 939 21.50 -111.51 7.56
N ALA A 940 20.58 -112.46 7.79
CA ALA A 940 20.66 -113.49 8.84
C ALA A 940 19.94 -114.79 8.39
N GLY A 941 20.23 -115.94 9.02
CA GLY A 941 19.52 -117.22 8.78
C GLY A 941 20.35 -118.44 8.35
N ALA A 942 21.69 -118.39 8.37
CA ALA A 942 22.54 -119.52 8.01
C ALA A 942 22.43 -120.70 9.01
N HIS A 943 22.14 -121.92 8.52
CA HIS A 943 22.06 -123.14 9.32
C HIS A 943 22.31 -124.42 8.48
N THR A 944 22.51 -125.58 9.13
CA THR A 944 22.70 -126.90 8.50
C THR A 944 21.77 -127.97 9.10
N HIS A 945 21.56 -129.09 8.42
CA HIS A 945 20.72 -130.22 8.86
C HIS A 945 21.52 -131.53 8.92
N THR A 946 21.16 -132.44 9.85
CA THR A 946 21.74 -133.79 9.96
C THR A 946 20.81 -134.85 9.34
N VAL A 947 21.37 -135.89 8.72
CA VAL A 947 20.62 -136.98 8.05
C VAL A 947 21.10 -138.34 8.56
N ALA A 948 20.19 -139.24 8.95
CA ALA A 948 20.51 -140.55 9.52
C ALA A 948 20.71 -141.65 8.45
N CYS A 949 21.66 -142.59 8.66
CA CYS A 949 21.91 -143.76 7.79
C CYS A 949 21.86 -145.09 8.59
N TYR A 950 21.46 -146.21 7.94
CA TYR A 950 21.28 -147.52 8.59
C TYR A 950 21.89 -148.70 7.77
N PRO A 951 22.49 -149.73 8.43
CA PRO A 951 23.20 -150.87 7.80
C PRO A 951 22.30 -152.06 7.36
N SER A 952 22.84 -152.90 6.46
CA SER A 952 22.12 -153.79 5.52
C SER A 952 21.64 -155.17 6.01
N GLY A 953 20.44 -155.59 5.57
CA GLY A 953 20.01 -156.99 5.55
C GLY A 953 18.56 -157.21 5.06
N ASN A 954 18.41 -157.66 3.81
CA ASN A 954 17.29 -158.30 3.09
C ASN A 954 15.81 -157.83 3.17
N THR A 955 15.20 -157.91 1.97
CA THR A 955 13.79 -157.82 1.53
C THR A 955 13.15 -156.45 1.33
N GLU A 956 12.46 -156.34 0.19
CA GLU A 956 12.01 -155.14 -0.52
C GLU A 956 10.71 -154.55 0.03
N GLN A 957 10.63 -153.22 0.14
CA GLN A 957 9.50 -152.40 -0.35
C GLN A 957 9.77 -150.90 -0.14
N GLY A 958 9.49 -150.11 -1.20
CA GLY A 958 9.00 -148.73 -1.17
C GLY A 958 9.72 -147.66 -0.32
N ASP A 959 10.40 -146.75 -1.02
CA ASP A 959 10.75 -145.38 -0.62
C ASP A 959 11.55 -145.09 0.67
N LYS A 960 12.71 -144.47 0.44
CA LYS A 960 13.61 -143.71 1.35
C LYS A 960 14.51 -144.50 2.30
N ALA A 961 15.77 -144.66 1.90
CA ALA A 961 16.97 -144.28 2.69
C ALA A 961 18.26 -144.70 1.96
N LEU A 962 19.24 -143.80 1.91
CA LEU A 962 20.56 -144.02 1.28
C LEU A 962 21.31 -145.16 1.99
N LYS A 963 21.65 -146.22 1.24
CA LYS A 963 22.39 -147.39 1.72
C LYS A 963 23.90 -147.13 1.72
N GLY A 964 24.57 -147.43 2.83
CA GLY A 964 25.99 -147.15 3.05
C GLY A 964 26.94 -148.20 2.44
N ALA A 965 27.74 -147.78 1.46
CA ALA A 965 29.14 -148.19 1.25
C ALA A 965 29.79 -147.34 0.12
N SER A 966 30.88 -146.64 0.47
CA SER A 966 32.08 -146.38 -0.34
C SER A 966 31.99 -145.69 -1.72
N ARG A 967 32.41 -144.42 -1.79
CA ARG A 967 33.39 -143.79 -2.72
C ARG A 967 33.09 -142.30 -2.94
N ALA A 968 34.12 -141.47 -2.80
CA ALA A 968 34.08 -140.05 -3.08
C ALA A 968 33.85 -139.76 -4.57
N GLY A 969 32.89 -138.88 -4.88
CA GLY A 969 32.69 -138.35 -6.23
C GLY A 969 31.22 -138.08 -6.60
N SER A 970 30.56 -137.14 -5.91
CA SER A 970 29.43 -136.32 -6.42
C SER A 970 28.79 -135.54 -5.25
N SER A 971 28.91 -134.20 -5.25
CA SER A 971 28.11 -133.34 -4.36
C SER A 971 26.86 -132.89 -5.11
N THR A 972 25.69 -133.35 -4.68
CA THR A 972 24.40 -132.83 -5.16
C THR A 972 23.82 -131.92 -4.08
N GLY A 973 23.44 -130.70 -4.45
CA GLY A 973 22.72 -129.80 -3.56
C GLY A 973 21.32 -130.36 -3.26
N THR A 974 20.80 -130.11 -2.07
CA THR A 974 19.37 -130.33 -1.80
C THR A 974 18.53 -129.44 -2.73
N SER A 975 17.25 -129.76 -2.96
CA SER A 975 16.35 -128.85 -3.64
C SER A 975 16.24 -127.52 -2.87
N SER A 976 16.03 -126.41 -3.60
CA SER A 976 15.84 -125.09 -2.98
C SER A 976 14.53 -125.09 -2.17
N ALA A 977 14.62 -124.85 -0.87
CA ALA A 977 13.49 -124.74 0.06
C ALA A 977 13.83 -123.75 1.18
N GLY A 978 12.82 -123.10 1.77
CA GLY A 978 13.01 -122.13 2.87
C GLY A 978 12.68 -120.66 2.55
N ALA A 979 12.04 -120.36 1.42
CA ALA A 979 11.49 -119.02 1.17
C ALA A 979 10.40 -118.70 2.21
N HIS A 980 10.60 -117.66 3.00
CA HIS A 980 9.64 -117.16 3.98
C HIS A 980 9.72 -115.64 4.05
N THR A 981 8.68 -115.01 4.57
CA THR A 981 8.62 -113.58 4.86
C THR A 981 8.47 -113.36 6.35
N HIS A 982 8.92 -112.22 6.85
CA HIS A 982 8.63 -111.77 8.21
C HIS A 982 7.68 -110.57 8.16
N PRO A 983 6.65 -110.50 9.01
CA PRO A 983 5.91 -109.27 9.22
C PRO A 983 6.84 -108.25 9.90
N VAL A 984 6.89 -107.03 9.36
CA VAL A 984 7.60 -105.90 9.97
C VAL A 984 6.55 -104.95 10.54
N SER A 985 6.53 -104.78 11.85
CA SER A 985 5.69 -103.79 12.54
C SER A 985 6.57 -102.87 13.37
N GLY A 986 6.36 -101.56 13.25
CA GLY A 986 7.02 -100.55 14.07
C GLY A 986 6.23 -99.25 14.08
N THR A 987 6.38 -98.48 15.15
CA THR A 987 5.81 -97.13 15.26
C THR A 987 6.94 -96.12 15.03
N ALA A 988 6.72 -95.11 14.19
CA ALA A 988 7.68 -94.02 14.03
C ALA A 988 7.90 -93.30 15.38
N ALA A 989 9.11 -92.78 15.61
CA ALA A 989 9.37 -91.98 16.82
C ALA A 989 8.49 -90.71 16.84
N SER A 990 7.99 -90.33 18.01
CA SER A 990 7.14 -89.14 18.17
C SER A 990 7.91 -87.86 17.82
N ALA A 991 7.52 -87.21 16.72
CA ALA A 991 8.05 -85.93 16.24
C ALA A 991 6.90 -85.07 15.68
N GLY A 992 7.13 -83.76 15.48
CA GLY A 992 6.12 -82.83 14.95
C GLY A 992 5.47 -81.91 15.99
N ALA A 993 5.94 -81.91 17.25
CA ALA A 993 5.57 -80.89 18.22
C ALA A 993 6.08 -79.52 17.75
N HIS A 994 5.17 -78.62 17.40
CA HIS A 994 5.47 -77.26 16.99
C HIS A 994 4.42 -76.30 17.55
N ALA A 995 4.81 -75.05 17.75
CA ALA A 995 3.92 -73.98 18.20
C ALA A 995 3.81 -72.91 17.10
N HIS A 996 2.67 -72.23 17.04
CA HIS A 996 2.44 -71.10 16.14
C HIS A 996 2.39 -69.81 16.94
N THR A 997 2.94 -68.73 16.37
CA THR A 997 2.81 -67.38 16.94
C THR A 997 1.61 -66.68 16.29
N VAL A 998 0.63 -66.25 17.09
CA VAL A 998 -0.55 -65.51 16.61
C VAL A 998 -0.52 -64.09 17.16
N GLY A 999 -0.40 -63.09 16.27
CA GLY A 999 -0.49 -61.69 16.62
C GLY A 999 -1.95 -61.26 16.82
N ILE A 1000 -2.34 -60.87 18.05
CA ILE A 1000 -3.70 -60.41 18.37
C ILE A 1000 -3.89 -58.91 18.05
N GLY A 1001 -2.83 -58.10 18.22
CA GLY A 1001 -2.84 -56.66 17.97
C GLY A 1001 -3.24 -55.80 19.18
N ALA A 1002 -3.03 -54.49 19.08
CA ALA A 1002 -3.42 -53.52 20.10
C ALA A 1002 -4.82 -52.94 19.81
N HIS A 1003 -5.55 -52.53 20.84
CA HIS A 1003 -6.81 -51.81 20.70
C HIS A 1003 -6.98 -50.74 21.78
N THR A 1004 -7.82 -49.74 21.52
CA THR A 1004 -8.15 -48.64 22.44
C THR A 1004 -9.66 -48.44 22.53
N HIS A 1005 -10.13 -47.86 23.64
CA HIS A 1005 -11.54 -47.50 23.87
C HIS A 1005 -11.66 -46.00 24.14
N SER A 1006 -12.79 -45.39 23.79
CA SER A 1006 -13.14 -44.02 24.18
C SER A 1006 -14.06 -44.03 25.40
N VAL A 1007 -13.83 -43.12 26.36
CA VAL A 1007 -14.67 -42.96 27.56
C VAL A 1007 -15.17 -41.52 27.66
N ALA A 1008 -16.49 -41.34 27.73
CA ALA A 1008 -17.11 -40.03 27.89
C ALA A 1008 -17.09 -39.62 29.37
N ILE A 1009 -16.41 -38.51 29.70
CA ILE A 1009 -16.28 -38.00 31.08
C ILE A 1009 -17.47 -37.11 31.50
N GLY A 1010 -18.11 -36.43 30.54
CA GLY A 1010 -19.25 -35.53 30.77
C GLY A 1010 -18.86 -34.09 31.20
N SER A 1011 -19.85 -33.22 31.32
CA SER A 1011 -19.68 -31.82 31.73
C SER A 1011 -19.81 -31.67 33.25
N HIS A 1012 -18.99 -30.81 33.86
CA HIS A 1012 -19.12 -30.39 35.26
C HIS A 1012 -18.82 -28.89 35.39
N GLY A 1013 -19.17 -28.30 36.53
CA GLY A 1013 -18.98 -26.87 36.80
C GLY A 1013 -18.44 -26.59 38.20
N HIS A 1014 -18.14 -25.32 38.47
CA HIS A 1014 -17.57 -24.85 39.75
C HIS A 1014 -18.31 -23.61 40.23
N THR A 1015 -18.36 -23.41 41.55
CA THR A 1015 -18.84 -22.16 42.15
C THR A 1015 -17.67 -21.17 42.24
N ILE A 1016 -17.82 -19.98 41.65
CA ILE A 1016 -16.80 -18.92 41.68
C ILE A 1016 -17.22 -17.82 42.65
N THR A 1017 -16.35 -17.46 43.60
CA THR A 1017 -16.55 -16.34 44.54
C THR A 1017 -15.54 -15.24 44.23
N VAL A 1018 -16.01 -14.01 43.99
CA VAL A 1018 -15.17 -12.82 43.81
C VAL A 1018 -15.23 -11.99 45.09
N ASN A 1019 -14.10 -11.80 45.76
CA ASN A 1019 -14.03 -11.05 47.02
C ASN A 1019 -14.17 -9.54 46.79
N ALA A 1020 -14.71 -8.82 47.78
CA ALA A 1020 -14.82 -7.36 47.74
C ALA A 1020 -13.43 -6.70 47.74
N ALA A 1021 -13.28 -5.62 46.96
CA ALA A 1021 -12.07 -4.80 46.90
C ALA A 1021 -12.42 -3.31 46.80
N GLY A 1022 -11.80 -2.47 47.63
CA GLY A 1022 -12.05 -1.02 47.66
C GLY A 1022 -11.88 -0.40 49.05
N ASN A 1023 -12.00 0.92 49.12
CA ASN A 1023 -12.04 1.69 50.37
C ASN A 1023 -13.48 1.90 50.86
N ALA A 1024 -13.66 2.51 52.03
CA ALA A 1024 -14.98 2.83 52.59
C ALA A 1024 -15.78 3.86 51.77
N GLU A 1025 -15.09 4.77 51.06
CA GLU A 1025 -15.70 5.80 50.22
C GLU A 1025 -15.07 5.80 48.81
N ASN A 1026 -15.88 6.13 47.80
CA ASN A 1026 -15.43 6.36 46.44
C ASN A 1026 -15.00 7.82 46.25
N THR A 1027 -13.69 8.07 46.33
CA THR A 1027 -13.12 9.43 46.27
C THR A 1027 -12.50 9.75 44.91
N VAL A 1028 -12.61 11.01 44.49
CA VAL A 1028 -11.73 11.62 43.47
C VAL A 1028 -10.62 12.42 44.16
N LYS A 1029 -9.58 12.83 43.43
CA LYS A 1029 -8.57 13.75 43.97
C LYS A 1029 -9.25 15.05 44.42
N ASN A 1030 -9.11 15.40 45.70
CA ASN A 1030 -9.75 16.54 46.32
C ASN A 1030 -8.79 17.27 47.27
N ILE A 1031 -9.13 18.52 47.60
CA ILE A 1031 -8.44 19.36 48.60
C ILE A 1031 -9.51 19.88 49.55
N ALA A 1032 -9.25 19.81 50.85
CA ALA A 1032 -10.17 20.29 51.87
C ALA A 1032 -10.19 21.84 51.93
N PHE A 1033 -11.39 22.41 51.86
CA PHE A 1033 -11.67 23.83 52.11
C PHE A 1033 -12.83 23.94 53.09
N ASN A 1034 -12.86 25.01 53.88
CA ASN A 1034 -14.00 25.35 54.71
C ASN A 1034 -15.05 26.08 53.85
N TYR A 1035 -16.22 25.49 53.64
CA TYR A 1035 -17.29 26.23 52.97
C TYR A 1035 -17.87 27.29 53.93
N ILE A 1036 -17.83 28.57 53.51
CA ILE A 1036 -18.43 29.71 54.22
C ILE A 1036 -19.51 30.38 53.36
N VAL A 1037 -20.38 31.18 53.98
CA VAL A 1037 -21.44 31.93 53.30
C VAL A 1037 -21.54 33.37 53.81
N ARG A 1038 -21.77 34.34 52.92
CA ARG A 1038 -22.00 35.74 53.29
C ARG A 1038 -23.39 35.91 53.91
N LEU A 1039 -23.50 36.72 54.96
CA LEU A 1039 -24.75 36.89 55.70
C LEU A 1039 -25.66 38.02 55.16
N ALA A 1040 -25.12 39.13 54.62
CA ALA A 1040 -25.90 40.34 54.22
C ALA A 1040 -25.42 41.03 52.92
#